data_AF-A0A1V5HEF2-F1
#
_entry.id   AF-A0A1V5HEF2-F1
#
_cell.length_a   1.000
_cell.length_b   1.000
_cell.length_c   1.000
_cell.angle_alpha   90.00
_cell.angle_beta   90.00
_cell.angle_gamma   90.00
#
_symmetry.space_group_name_H-M   'P 1'
#
loop_
_entity.id
_entity.type
_entity.pdbx_description
1 polymer ?
#
loop_
_entity_poly.entity_id
_entity_poly.type
_entity_poly.pdbx_seq_one_letter_code
_entity_poly.pdbx_strand_id
1 'polypeptide(L)'
;MKKELLLIMGLSITGCASLPSAQPIAVLDDGSTMGEWHVWPEAWGGKAEVAQFPGPRPGSAAIQFTGPGIVYRELPAAAGPEWNQAKGLSFWVKGDGSPLYGTLVVGPAGKGSWEQGFVNAGMTGHAFYFPLADTQWHRVTASWADFIPEGPQPAIGAPGGLVPADIRVIRIGNRWKYWRNYDAYPKFSYGIADTELTAEAPPARPPAAPRPAGDVVARMRRGDPVRILCVGDSITAGAGASADKLYWVLLQAQLRQAFTNDRITVDGWGIGGATLLDTLPWIEWMLGKEPPDLMTLMLGTNDCSAYDPAVFRWCLEQFGDRAARASGGHTAVLPFATLPGLDQYLTKADPYAETVRQLMQTRQQPFLDLSQAFKALPADAYKACFADGVHLNVTGHEFVARTVMQWVNETATAVGAAAAAVSAPPLPDLLKGVRRILFHGDSLTDGSSYPDYVVNTLNGLYPEARFELLNAAGAGDTAANLRQRLTADVLALKPDLVSLCIGTNDCHGRRKTEDYQADIEFLVGELRKAGSRVLLVRPSPFGDAEKEARFQDYLAVLDRVAAANGLPVADAHGLFQAWAKDGREPLGADGIHHGRDGFECMARAVLNGLGLAGVPLDMKIRPWPGLLTAWETADPVPAGTPLDPTAATGWKPYDVAALAARQPWWNSPFPLRGGWMPFDDVNPKQYAYGRTGFDAPTAGDYELQVGGSPNPQVVWVNGVKVWEGRRANGYHPNADRVTVTLRQGRNEIVGVSNFMLFVGVRAVK
;
A
#
# COMPACT_ATOMS: atom_id res chain seq x y z
N MET A 1 -31.90 6.82 0.66
CA MET A 1 -30.67 6.10 0.35
C MET A 1 -30.07 6.72 -0.90
N LYS A 2 -28.83 7.22 -0.85
CA LYS A 2 -28.08 7.38 -2.11
C LYS A 2 -28.14 6.02 -2.82
N LYS A 3 -28.46 5.99 -4.13
CA LYS A 3 -28.49 4.75 -4.94
C LYS A 3 -27.25 3.87 -4.71
N GLU A 4 -26.12 4.51 -4.38
CA GLU A 4 -24.85 3.89 -4.01
C GLU A 4 -24.95 2.94 -2.79
N LEU A 5 -25.72 3.26 -1.73
CA LEU A 5 -25.84 2.37 -0.56
C LEU A 5 -26.59 1.06 -0.87
N LEU A 6 -27.55 1.10 -1.81
CA LEU A 6 -28.26 -0.07 -2.31
C LEU A 6 -27.40 -0.93 -3.25
N LEU A 7 -26.46 -0.29 -3.96
CA LEU A 7 -25.44 -0.98 -4.76
C LEU A 7 -24.31 -1.57 -3.88
N ILE A 8 -23.96 -0.93 -2.76
CA ILE A 8 -22.93 -1.39 -1.81
C ILE A 8 -23.34 -2.69 -1.09
N MET A 9 -24.64 -2.95 -0.95
CA MET A 9 -25.17 -4.19 -0.35
C MET A 9 -25.11 -5.42 -1.28
N GLY A 10 -24.63 -5.30 -2.52
CA GLY A 10 -24.74 -6.35 -3.56
C GLY A 10 -23.62 -7.39 -3.66
N LEU A 11 -22.79 -7.64 -2.64
CA LEU A 11 -21.65 -8.56 -2.75
C LEU A 11 -21.79 -9.80 -1.85
N SER A 12 -21.66 -10.97 -2.48
CA SER A 12 -21.84 -12.35 -1.98
C SER A 12 -21.12 -12.66 -0.66
N ILE A 13 -21.88 -13.20 0.29
CA ILE A 13 -21.39 -14.04 1.37
C ILE A 13 -20.85 -15.34 0.75
N THR A 14 -19.60 -15.70 1.06
CA THR A 14 -18.92 -16.92 0.59
C THR A 14 -19.19 -18.13 1.51
N GLY A 15 -20.37 -18.18 2.16
CA GLY A 15 -20.75 -19.22 3.10
C GLY A 15 -21.71 -20.28 2.54
N CYS A 16 -22.35 -20.04 1.40
CA CYS A 16 -23.34 -20.96 0.84
C CYS A 16 -22.64 -22.05 0.02
N ALA A 17 -22.68 -23.30 0.50
CA ALA A 17 -22.32 -24.46 -0.29
C ALA A 17 -23.58 -25.28 -0.63
N SER A 18 -23.66 -25.76 -1.86
CA SER A 18 -24.60 -26.80 -2.25
C SER A 18 -24.04 -28.16 -1.84
N LEU A 19 -24.48 -28.68 -0.68
CA LEU A 19 -24.18 -30.04 -0.25
C LEU A 19 -25.26 -31.02 -0.76
N PRO A 20 -24.91 -32.27 -1.10
CA PRO A 20 -25.89 -33.29 -1.44
C PRO A 20 -26.85 -33.55 -0.26
N SER A 21 -28.09 -33.91 -0.59
CA SER A 21 -29.18 -34.03 0.40
C SER A 21 -28.98 -35.22 1.35
N ALA A 22 -28.40 -35.00 2.53
CA ALA A 22 -28.60 -35.89 3.68
C ALA A 22 -30.07 -35.83 4.15
N GLN A 23 -30.54 -36.85 4.85
CA GLN A 23 -31.85 -36.77 5.52
C GLN A 23 -31.79 -35.71 6.63
N PRO A 24 -32.78 -34.80 6.72
CA PRO A 24 -32.79 -33.79 7.76
C PRO A 24 -32.99 -34.44 9.13
N ILE A 25 -32.37 -33.88 10.17
CA ILE A 25 -32.61 -34.28 11.56
C ILE A 25 -34.06 -33.95 11.95
N ALA A 26 -34.52 -32.76 11.53
CA ALA A 26 -35.92 -32.34 11.68
C ALA A 26 -36.26 -31.26 10.64
N VAL A 27 -37.53 -31.21 10.26
CA VAL A 27 -38.08 -30.14 9.42
C VAL A 27 -38.73 -29.11 10.35
N LEU A 28 -38.25 -27.87 10.31
CA LEU A 28 -38.81 -26.76 11.07
C LEU A 28 -39.99 -26.14 10.32
N ASP A 29 -39.90 -26.01 8.99
CA ASP A 29 -40.95 -25.49 8.12
C ASP A 29 -40.83 -26.06 6.71
N ASP A 30 -41.90 -26.64 6.18
CA ASP A 30 -41.96 -27.21 4.82
C ASP A 30 -42.73 -26.31 3.83
N GLY A 31 -43.07 -25.08 4.24
CA GLY A 31 -43.86 -24.13 3.45
C GLY A 31 -45.37 -24.42 3.35
N SER A 32 -45.87 -25.52 3.94
CA SER A 32 -47.28 -25.91 3.83
C SER A 32 -48.21 -25.22 4.85
N THR A 33 -47.64 -24.67 5.92
CA THR A 33 -48.36 -24.18 7.12
C THR A 33 -48.39 -22.65 7.24
N MET A 34 -48.81 -21.95 6.18
CA MET A 34 -48.86 -20.48 6.14
C MET A 34 -49.64 -19.85 7.32
N GLY A 35 -50.69 -20.51 7.83
CA GLY A 35 -51.49 -20.03 8.95
C GLY A 35 -50.77 -19.95 10.30
N GLU A 36 -49.57 -20.53 10.42
CA GLU A 36 -48.73 -20.48 11.62
C GLU A 36 -47.71 -19.33 11.61
N TRP A 37 -47.66 -18.56 10.52
CA TRP A 37 -46.80 -17.39 10.41
C TRP A 37 -47.52 -16.13 10.87
N HIS A 38 -46.86 -15.37 11.74
CA HIS A 38 -47.37 -14.15 12.33
C HIS A 38 -46.58 -12.93 11.86
N VAL A 39 -47.29 -11.89 11.41
CA VAL A 39 -46.69 -10.58 11.10
C VAL A 39 -46.52 -9.80 12.40
N TRP A 40 -45.31 -9.26 12.62
CA TRP A 40 -45.02 -8.45 13.80
C TRP A 40 -45.67 -7.05 13.67
N PRO A 41 -46.63 -6.66 14.55
CA PRO A 41 -47.44 -5.45 14.35
C PRO A 41 -46.68 -4.10 14.46
N GLU A 42 -45.60 -4.05 15.25
CA GLU A 42 -44.84 -2.84 15.60
C GLU A 42 -43.41 -2.77 15.01
N ALA A 43 -43.07 -3.60 14.03
CA ALA A 43 -41.72 -3.66 13.49
C ALA A 43 -41.39 -2.46 12.57
N TRP A 44 -40.75 -1.43 13.16
CA TRP A 44 -39.83 -0.49 12.48
C TRP A 44 -40.33 0.17 11.18
N GLY A 45 -41.64 0.46 11.08
CA GLY A 45 -42.21 1.30 10.01
C GLY A 45 -42.53 0.58 8.68
N GLY A 46 -42.42 -0.74 8.61
CA GLY A 46 -42.81 -1.56 7.45
C GLY A 46 -43.95 -2.53 7.78
N LYS A 47 -44.89 -2.75 6.86
CA LYS A 47 -45.88 -3.84 6.96
C LYS A 47 -45.36 -5.01 6.14
N ALA A 48 -44.76 -5.99 6.81
CA ALA A 48 -44.41 -7.24 6.15
C ALA A 48 -45.66 -7.99 5.71
N GLU A 49 -45.56 -8.68 4.58
CA GLU A 49 -46.59 -9.57 4.07
C GLU A 49 -46.02 -10.98 3.99
N VAL A 50 -46.85 -11.96 4.33
CA VAL A 50 -46.54 -13.38 4.19
C VAL A 50 -47.63 -14.06 3.37
N ALA A 51 -47.22 -14.84 2.38
CA ALA A 51 -48.12 -15.57 1.49
C ALA A 51 -47.60 -16.99 1.23
N GLN A 52 -48.50 -17.89 0.87
CA GLN A 52 -48.11 -19.21 0.37
C GLN A 52 -47.71 -19.10 -1.11
N PHE A 53 -46.65 -19.80 -1.50
CA PHE A 53 -46.06 -19.74 -2.83
C PHE A 53 -45.69 -21.16 -3.32
N PRO A 54 -45.60 -21.42 -4.63
CA PRO A 54 -45.13 -22.72 -5.13
C PRO A 54 -43.69 -23.01 -4.74
N GLY A 55 -43.45 -24.17 -4.14
CA GLY A 55 -42.14 -24.60 -3.66
C GLY A 55 -41.18 -25.08 -4.76
N PRO A 56 -39.98 -25.54 -4.38
CA PRO A 56 -38.91 -25.95 -5.31
C PRO A 56 -39.23 -27.23 -6.10
N ARG A 57 -40.17 -28.05 -5.62
CA ARG A 57 -40.60 -29.30 -6.25
C ARG A 57 -42.05 -29.20 -6.75
N PRO A 58 -42.43 -29.88 -7.85
CA PRO A 58 -43.83 -29.93 -8.29
C PRO A 58 -44.76 -30.36 -7.15
N GLY A 59 -45.79 -29.55 -6.86
CA GLY A 59 -46.75 -29.81 -5.78
C GLY A 59 -46.28 -29.47 -4.36
N SER A 60 -45.04 -29.02 -4.17
CA SER A 60 -44.56 -28.50 -2.87
C SER A 60 -44.97 -27.04 -2.65
N ALA A 61 -44.95 -26.60 -1.39
CA ALA A 61 -45.25 -25.23 -0.99
C ALA A 61 -44.01 -24.51 -0.45
N ALA A 62 -44.11 -23.19 -0.36
CA ALA A 62 -43.10 -22.27 0.12
C ALA A 62 -43.80 -21.12 0.85
N ILE A 63 -43.07 -20.48 1.75
CA ILE A 63 -43.46 -19.20 2.34
C ILE A 63 -42.82 -18.09 1.54
N GLN A 64 -43.62 -17.20 0.97
CA GLN A 64 -43.14 -15.94 0.40
C GLN A 64 -43.23 -14.84 1.44
N PHE A 65 -42.10 -14.21 1.70
CA PHE A 65 -42.01 -13.00 2.51
C PHE A 65 -41.85 -11.78 1.61
N THR A 66 -42.57 -10.70 1.93
CA THR A 66 -42.38 -9.38 1.31
C THR A 66 -42.14 -8.35 2.42
N GLY A 67 -40.95 -7.74 2.42
CA GLY A 67 -40.53 -6.72 3.39
C GLY A 67 -40.68 -5.28 2.87
N PRO A 68 -40.37 -4.28 3.69
CA PRO A 68 -39.75 -4.38 5.03
C PRO A 68 -40.71 -4.78 6.15
N GLY A 69 -40.17 -5.38 7.21
CA GLY A 69 -40.88 -5.82 8.42
C GLY A 69 -40.38 -7.18 8.91
N ILE A 70 -41.09 -7.77 9.86
CA ILE A 70 -40.71 -9.06 10.48
C ILE A 70 -41.92 -9.99 10.46
N VAL A 71 -41.68 -11.25 10.11
CA VAL A 71 -42.61 -12.36 10.31
C VAL A 71 -41.94 -13.47 11.09
N TYR A 72 -42.69 -14.18 11.92
CA TYR A 72 -42.16 -15.27 12.73
C TYR A 72 -43.14 -16.42 12.83
N ARG A 73 -42.60 -17.60 13.16
CA ARG A 73 -43.36 -18.81 13.47
C ARG A 73 -42.82 -19.40 14.76
N GLU A 74 -43.73 -19.72 15.68
CA GLU A 74 -43.42 -20.50 16.87
C GLU A 74 -43.34 -21.98 16.51
N LEU A 75 -42.29 -22.67 16.96
CA LEU A 75 -42.09 -24.09 16.74
C LEU A 75 -42.64 -24.90 17.93
N PRO A 76 -43.10 -26.15 17.70
CA PRO A 76 -43.58 -27.02 18.78
C PRO A 76 -42.54 -27.22 19.89
N ALA A 77 -43.00 -27.37 21.15
CA ALA A 77 -42.13 -27.57 22.31
C ALA A 77 -41.38 -28.92 22.32
N ALA A 78 -41.82 -29.90 21.51
CA ALA A 78 -41.36 -31.28 21.51
C ALA A 78 -40.09 -31.54 20.68
N ALA A 79 -39.10 -30.65 20.74
CA ALA A 79 -37.79 -30.92 20.15
C ALA A 79 -37.09 -32.06 20.92
N GLY A 80 -36.72 -33.14 20.24
CA GLY A 80 -35.99 -34.25 20.85
C GLY A 80 -34.49 -33.99 20.96
N PRO A 81 -33.76 -34.75 21.80
CA PRO A 81 -32.31 -34.59 22.01
C PRO A 81 -31.47 -34.74 20.73
N GLU A 82 -32.02 -35.36 19.68
CA GLU A 82 -31.41 -35.50 18.36
C GLU A 82 -31.14 -34.16 17.67
N TRP A 83 -31.90 -33.09 17.98
CA TRP A 83 -31.65 -31.75 17.43
C TRP A 83 -30.24 -31.26 17.78
N ASN A 84 -29.66 -31.71 18.89
CA ASN A 84 -28.30 -31.36 19.30
C ASN A 84 -27.21 -31.97 18.41
N GLN A 85 -27.56 -32.89 17.52
CA GLN A 85 -26.66 -33.39 16.46
C GLN A 85 -26.57 -32.43 15.27
N ALA A 86 -27.48 -31.45 15.19
CA ALA A 86 -27.49 -30.49 14.11
C ALA A 86 -26.24 -29.61 14.16
N LYS A 87 -25.59 -29.44 13.01
CA LYS A 87 -24.45 -28.54 12.81
C LYS A 87 -24.86 -27.20 12.18
N GLY A 88 -26.13 -27.07 11.79
CA GLY A 88 -26.64 -25.90 11.09
C GLY A 88 -28.06 -26.06 10.58
N LEU A 89 -28.45 -25.16 9.68
CA LEU A 89 -29.71 -25.20 8.94
C LEU A 89 -29.48 -25.38 7.44
N SER A 90 -30.39 -26.09 6.78
CA SER A 90 -30.52 -26.14 5.33
C SER A 90 -31.91 -25.68 4.92
N PHE A 91 -32.03 -24.89 3.86
CA PHE A 91 -33.32 -24.42 3.35
C PHE A 91 -33.24 -24.08 1.86
N TRP A 92 -34.38 -24.17 1.17
CA TRP A 92 -34.51 -23.65 -0.18
C TRP A 92 -34.84 -22.17 -0.14
N VAL A 93 -34.23 -21.39 -1.03
CA VAL A 93 -34.53 -19.97 -1.19
C VAL A 93 -34.67 -19.61 -2.67
N LYS A 94 -35.57 -18.67 -2.95
CA LYS A 94 -35.74 -18.02 -4.25
C LYS A 94 -35.87 -16.52 -4.03
N GLY A 95 -34.87 -15.76 -4.42
CA GLY A 95 -34.86 -14.30 -4.32
C GLY A 95 -35.67 -13.61 -5.42
N ASP A 96 -35.75 -12.29 -5.33
CA ASP A 96 -36.46 -11.42 -6.27
C ASP A 96 -35.53 -10.75 -7.30
N GLY A 97 -34.23 -11.05 -7.27
CA GLY A 97 -33.23 -10.44 -8.14
C GLY A 97 -32.68 -9.12 -7.61
N SER A 98 -33.11 -8.68 -6.42
CA SER A 98 -32.55 -7.49 -5.79
C SER A 98 -31.12 -7.73 -5.28
N PRO A 99 -30.28 -6.68 -5.20
CA PRO A 99 -28.95 -6.78 -4.59
C PRO A 99 -29.02 -6.85 -3.04
N LEU A 100 -30.19 -7.16 -2.47
CA LEU A 100 -30.43 -7.15 -1.04
C LEU A 100 -30.19 -8.53 -0.44
N TYR A 101 -30.23 -8.56 0.89
CA TYR A 101 -30.09 -9.76 1.68
C TYR A 101 -31.38 -10.11 2.42
N GLY A 102 -31.75 -11.37 2.36
CA GLY A 102 -32.75 -11.99 3.23
C GLY A 102 -32.12 -12.35 4.58
N THR A 103 -32.97 -12.71 5.53
CA THR A 103 -32.53 -13.07 6.88
C THR A 103 -33.39 -14.21 7.40
N LEU A 104 -32.73 -15.21 7.98
CA LEU A 104 -33.34 -16.28 8.76
C LEU A 104 -32.77 -16.25 10.16
N VAL A 105 -33.63 -16.15 11.17
CA VAL A 105 -33.24 -16.03 12.57
C VAL A 105 -33.81 -17.17 13.37
N VAL A 106 -33.01 -17.77 14.25
CA VAL A 106 -33.44 -18.78 15.23
C VAL A 106 -33.30 -18.25 16.64
N GLY A 107 -34.16 -18.68 17.56
CA GLY A 107 -34.10 -18.25 18.96
C GLY A 107 -34.88 -19.14 19.94
N PRO A 108 -34.72 -18.92 21.26
CA PRO A 108 -35.41 -19.66 22.31
C PRO A 108 -36.91 -19.30 22.43
N ALA A 109 -37.65 -20.06 23.25
CA ALA A 109 -39.06 -19.77 23.56
C ALA A 109 -39.21 -18.63 24.57
N GLY A 110 -40.26 -17.84 24.42
CA GLY A 110 -40.78 -16.96 25.49
C GLY A 110 -41.40 -15.68 24.95
N LYS A 111 -42.59 -15.31 25.45
CA LYS A 111 -43.27 -14.03 25.14
C LYS A 111 -42.59 -12.79 25.76
N GLY A 112 -41.65 -12.99 26.68
CA GLY A 112 -41.11 -11.94 27.58
C GLY A 112 -39.98 -11.06 27.05
N SER A 113 -39.45 -11.29 25.84
CA SER A 113 -38.42 -10.45 25.21
C SER A 113 -38.98 -9.52 24.13
N TRP A 114 -40.30 -9.54 23.89
CA TRP A 114 -40.92 -8.95 22.70
C TRP A 114 -41.78 -7.70 22.99
N GLU A 115 -42.24 -7.52 24.24
CA GLU A 115 -43.09 -6.39 24.66
C GLU A 115 -42.32 -5.18 25.21
N GLN A 116 -41.00 -5.31 25.44
CA GLN A 116 -40.17 -4.17 25.84
C GLN A 116 -39.69 -3.41 24.61
N GLY A 117 -40.49 -2.44 24.17
CA GLY A 117 -40.13 -1.52 23.11
C GLY A 117 -38.79 -0.81 23.38
N PHE A 118 -37.86 -0.94 22.43
CA PHE A 118 -36.53 -0.29 22.30
C PHE A 118 -35.43 -0.83 23.27
N VAL A 119 -34.18 -1.17 22.88
CA VAL A 119 -33.37 -1.05 21.64
C VAL A 119 -32.27 -2.13 21.70
N ASN A 120 -31.85 -2.65 20.54
CA ASN A 120 -30.55 -3.30 20.26
C ASN A 120 -30.01 -4.51 21.09
N ALA A 121 -30.15 -4.63 22.40
CA ALA A 121 -29.45 -5.68 23.18
C ALA A 121 -30.30 -6.84 23.74
N GLY A 122 -31.64 -6.78 23.65
CA GLY A 122 -32.54 -7.75 24.29
C GLY A 122 -33.08 -8.88 23.38
N MET A 123 -32.70 -8.90 22.10
CA MET A 123 -33.12 -9.96 21.17
C MET A 123 -32.21 -11.17 21.33
N THR A 124 -32.75 -12.29 21.81
CA THR A 124 -31.99 -13.54 22.02
C THR A 124 -31.85 -14.38 20.75
N GLY A 125 -31.99 -13.76 19.57
CA GLY A 125 -31.94 -14.42 18.28
C GLY A 125 -30.51 -14.55 17.73
N HIS A 126 -30.35 -15.50 16.82
CA HIS A 126 -29.14 -15.69 16.02
C HIS A 126 -29.56 -15.60 14.55
N ALA A 127 -29.00 -14.65 13.82
CA ALA A 127 -29.39 -14.31 12.46
C ALA A 127 -28.37 -14.81 11.43
N PHE A 128 -28.87 -15.45 10.38
CA PHE A 128 -28.13 -15.79 9.18
C PHE A 128 -28.65 -14.97 8.01
N TYR A 129 -27.74 -14.36 7.26
CA TYR A 129 -28.05 -13.51 6.11
C TYR A 129 -27.67 -14.23 4.82
N PHE A 130 -28.50 -14.09 3.79
CA PHE A 130 -28.29 -14.73 2.47
C PHE A 130 -28.72 -13.80 1.32
N PRO A 131 -28.06 -13.86 0.15
CA PRO A 131 -28.33 -12.94 -0.95
C PRO A 131 -29.68 -13.22 -1.64
N LEU A 132 -30.32 -12.19 -2.18
CA LEU A 132 -31.62 -12.28 -2.90
C LEU A 132 -31.48 -12.12 -4.42
N ALA A 133 -30.26 -12.06 -4.94
CA ALA A 133 -30.00 -11.84 -6.36
C ALA A 133 -30.40 -13.02 -7.27
N ASP A 134 -30.43 -14.25 -6.73
CA ASP A 134 -30.82 -15.43 -7.50
C ASP A 134 -32.34 -15.59 -7.52
N THR A 135 -32.90 -15.61 -8.73
CA THR A 135 -34.35 -15.75 -8.98
C THR A 135 -34.78 -17.20 -9.18
N GLN A 136 -33.84 -18.16 -9.11
CA GLN A 136 -34.10 -19.58 -9.16
C GLN A 136 -34.07 -20.19 -7.75
N TRP A 137 -34.84 -21.25 -7.56
CA TRP A 137 -34.78 -22.05 -6.35
C TRP A 137 -33.39 -22.69 -6.23
N HIS A 138 -32.71 -22.41 -5.13
CA HIS A 138 -31.46 -23.07 -4.77
C HIS A 138 -31.45 -23.37 -3.27
N ARG A 139 -30.64 -24.35 -2.88
CA ARG A 139 -30.51 -24.77 -1.48
C ARG A 139 -29.34 -24.04 -0.83
N VAL A 140 -29.57 -23.47 0.34
CA VAL A 140 -28.58 -22.83 1.20
C VAL A 140 -28.38 -23.69 2.43
N THR A 141 -27.13 -23.93 2.81
CA THR A 141 -26.79 -24.63 4.05
C THR A 141 -25.81 -23.78 4.85
N ALA A 142 -26.17 -23.44 6.09
CA ALA A 142 -25.44 -22.53 6.96
C ALA A 142 -25.01 -23.26 8.24
N SER A 143 -23.75 -23.12 8.64
CA SER A 143 -23.25 -23.64 9.91
C SER A 143 -23.70 -22.78 11.08
N TRP A 144 -23.84 -23.34 12.28
CA TRP A 144 -24.07 -22.54 13.49
C TRP A 144 -23.04 -21.43 13.72
N ALA A 145 -21.82 -21.61 13.22
CA ALA A 145 -20.76 -20.60 13.29
C ALA A 145 -21.04 -19.36 12.42
N ASP A 146 -21.89 -19.49 11.39
CA ASP A 146 -22.23 -18.41 10.46
C ASP A 146 -23.39 -17.54 10.98
N PHE A 147 -24.08 -17.99 12.03
CA PHE A 147 -25.15 -17.21 12.64
C PHE A 147 -24.57 -16.12 13.55
N ILE A 148 -25.07 -14.91 13.36
CA ILE A 148 -24.67 -13.71 14.10
C ILE A 148 -25.65 -13.49 15.25
N PRO A 149 -25.19 -13.49 16.51
CA PRO A 149 -26.06 -13.19 17.63
C PRO A 149 -26.60 -11.74 17.57
N GLU A 150 -27.89 -11.55 17.85
CA GLU A 150 -28.55 -10.25 17.86
C GLU A 150 -28.45 -9.51 19.20
N GLY A 151 -27.53 -9.95 20.06
CA GLY A 151 -27.24 -9.44 21.39
C GLY A 151 -26.05 -10.18 22.02
N PRO A 152 -25.63 -9.82 23.24
CA PRO A 152 -24.41 -10.29 23.90
C PRO A 152 -24.54 -11.74 24.40
N GLN A 153 -24.59 -12.69 23.48
CA GLN A 153 -24.75 -14.11 23.78
C GLN A 153 -23.75 -14.99 23.01
N PRO A 154 -23.40 -16.17 23.53
CA PRO A 154 -22.51 -17.10 22.84
C PRO A 154 -23.09 -17.58 21.50
N ALA A 155 -22.23 -18.17 20.67
CA ALA A 155 -22.67 -18.88 19.47
C ALA A 155 -23.60 -20.06 19.81
N ILE A 156 -24.42 -20.47 18.85
CA ILE A 156 -25.28 -21.66 19.01
C ILE A 156 -24.41 -22.89 19.28
N GLY A 157 -24.76 -23.67 20.30
CA GLY A 157 -24.02 -24.86 20.74
C GLY A 157 -22.77 -24.58 21.59
N ALA A 158 -22.37 -23.32 21.80
CA ALA A 158 -21.31 -22.99 22.74
C ALA A 158 -21.81 -23.06 24.20
N PRO A 159 -20.93 -23.32 25.19
CA PRO A 159 -21.32 -23.29 26.61
C PRO A 159 -22.04 -21.98 26.99
N GLY A 160 -23.24 -22.10 27.57
CA GLY A 160 -24.08 -20.97 27.95
C GLY A 160 -24.82 -20.27 26.80
N GLY A 161 -24.69 -20.77 25.57
CA GLY A 161 -25.43 -20.29 24.39
C GLY A 161 -26.71 -21.07 24.11
N LEU A 162 -27.40 -20.69 23.04
CA LEU A 162 -28.59 -21.40 22.55
C LEU A 162 -28.20 -22.83 22.15
N VAL A 163 -28.84 -23.82 22.75
CA VAL A 163 -28.69 -25.23 22.37
C VAL A 163 -29.67 -25.52 21.22
N PRO A 164 -29.32 -26.29 20.18
CA PRO A 164 -30.22 -26.54 19.06
C PRO A 164 -31.60 -27.09 19.48
N ALA A 165 -31.65 -27.99 20.46
CA ALA A 165 -32.90 -28.52 21.01
C ALA A 165 -33.78 -27.46 21.72
N ASP A 166 -33.27 -26.25 21.98
CA ASP A 166 -34.01 -25.13 22.57
C ASP A 166 -34.46 -24.09 21.54
N ILE A 167 -34.23 -24.33 20.24
CA ILE A 167 -34.78 -23.49 19.18
C ILE A 167 -36.31 -23.64 19.17
N ARG A 168 -37.01 -22.51 19.32
CA ARG A 168 -38.48 -22.46 19.45
C ARG A 168 -39.13 -21.41 18.56
N VAL A 169 -38.34 -20.56 17.90
CA VAL A 169 -38.84 -19.56 16.96
C VAL A 169 -37.94 -19.55 15.73
N ILE A 170 -38.56 -19.53 14.55
CA ILE A 170 -37.94 -19.07 13.31
C ILE A 170 -38.52 -17.71 12.94
N ARG A 171 -37.66 -16.79 12.52
CA ARG A 171 -38.05 -15.43 12.16
C ARG A 171 -37.39 -15.02 10.86
N ILE A 172 -38.17 -14.33 10.03
CA ILE A 172 -37.79 -13.85 8.70
C ILE A 172 -37.99 -12.34 8.68
N GLY A 173 -37.08 -11.65 8.01
CA GLY A 173 -37.05 -10.20 7.96
C GLY A 173 -35.98 -9.61 8.87
N ASN A 174 -35.77 -8.31 8.71
CA ASN A 174 -34.58 -7.60 9.13
C ASN A 174 -34.86 -6.56 10.22
N ARG A 175 -33.85 -6.30 11.05
CA ARG A 175 -33.88 -5.38 12.21
C ARG A 175 -33.75 -3.89 11.82
N TRP A 176 -33.53 -3.56 10.55
CA TRP A 176 -32.99 -2.26 10.18
C TRP A 176 -33.96 -1.09 10.42
N LYS A 177 -33.65 -0.28 11.44
CA LYS A 177 -34.15 1.08 11.57
C LYS A 177 -33.06 2.05 11.13
N TYR A 178 -33.13 2.56 9.91
CA TYR A 178 -32.32 3.72 9.55
C TYR A 178 -32.95 4.95 10.22
N TRP A 179 -32.21 5.59 11.12
CA TRP A 179 -32.66 6.83 11.76
C TRP A 179 -32.68 7.99 10.74
N ARG A 180 -33.19 9.16 11.16
CA ARG A 180 -33.50 10.36 10.33
C ARG A 180 -32.58 10.53 9.09
N ASN A 181 -33.23 10.80 7.94
CA ASN A 181 -32.64 11.16 6.65
C ASN A 181 -32.25 10.00 5.69
N TYR A 182 -32.71 8.77 5.92
CA TYR A 182 -32.66 7.70 4.91
C TYR A 182 -34.06 7.39 4.36
N ASP A 183 -34.17 7.25 3.03
CA ASP A 183 -35.38 6.67 2.41
C ASP A 183 -35.76 5.34 3.06
N ALA A 184 -37.05 5.03 3.05
CA ALA A 184 -37.56 3.72 3.45
C ALA A 184 -36.75 2.60 2.77
N TYR A 185 -36.49 1.52 3.51
CA TYR A 185 -35.87 0.34 2.92
C TYR A 185 -36.68 -0.09 1.69
N PRO A 186 -36.05 -0.37 0.54
CA PRO A 186 -36.79 -0.78 -0.64
C PRO A 186 -37.65 -2.00 -0.32
N LYS A 187 -38.80 -2.13 -0.97
CA LYS A 187 -39.55 -3.39 -0.92
C LYS A 187 -38.70 -4.49 -1.55
N PHE A 188 -38.75 -5.67 -0.95
CA PHE A 188 -38.05 -6.86 -1.40
C PHE A 188 -38.87 -8.09 -1.04
N SER A 189 -38.69 -9.18 -1.78
CA SER A 189 -39.38 -10.43 -1.51
C SER A 189 -38.51 -11.65 -1.77
N TYR A 190 -38.82 -12.76 -1.11
CA TYR A 190 -38.21 -14.05 -1.39
C TYR A 190 -39.10 -15.20 -0.91
N GLY A 191 -39.01 -16.32 -1.62
CA GLY A 191 -39.56 -17.60 -1.19
C GLY A 191 -38.56 -18.35 -0.33
N ILE A 192 -39.03 -19.01 0.73
CA ILE A 192 -38.28 -19.97 1.53
C ILE A 192 -39.09 -21.26 1.67
N ALA A 193 -38.45 -22.41 1.60
CA ALA A 193 -39.09 -23.72 1.78
C ALA A 193 -38.14 -24.72 2.44
N ASP A 194 -38.69 -25.79 3.02
CA ASP A 194 -37.95 -26.89 3.65
C ASP A 194 -36.81 -26.40 4.56
N THR A 195 -37.12 -25.55 5.53
CA THR A 195 -36.17 -25.14 6.57
C THR A 195 -35.93 -26.31 7.52
N GLU A 196 -34.72 -26.84 7.51
CA GLU A 196 -34.37 -28.13 8.10
C GLU A 196 -33.13 -28.03 8.99
N LEU A 197 -33.14 -28.75 10.11
CA LEU A 197 -31.92 -29.04 10.88
C LEU A 197 -31.10 -30.10 10.16
N THR A 198 -29.80 -29.83 10.00
CA THR A 198 -28.89 -30.72 9.25
C THR A 198 -27.71 -31.18 10.08
N ALA A 199 -27.35 -32.46 9.96
CA ALA A 199 -26.12 -33.03 10.52
C ALA A 199 -24.86 -32.65 9.71
N GLU A 200 -25.06 -32.14 8.49
CA GLU A 200 -24.03 -31.74 7.56
C GLU A 200 -24.12 -30.23 7.29
N ALA A 201 -23.05 -29.52 7.57
CA ALA A 201 -22.92 -28.10 7.30
C ALA A 201 -21.48 -27.82 6.82
N PRO A 202 -21.25 -26.71 6.10
CA PRO A 202 -19.91 -26.26 5.79
C PRO A 202 -19.06 -26.18 7.07
N PRO A 203 -17.77 -26.54 7.01
CA PRO A 203 -16.88 -26.36 8.15
C PRO A 203 -16.80 -24.87 8.48
N ALA A 204 -16.80 -24.54 9.78
CA ALA A 204 -16.60 -23.17 10.23
C ALA A 204 -15.26 -22.64 9.70
N ARG A 205 -15.24 -21.39 9.22
CA ARG A 205 -13.98 -20.74 8.82
C ARG A 205 -12.99 -20.75 9.99
N PRO A 206 -11.72 -21.10 9.76
CA PRO A 206 -10.73 -21.19 10.84
C PRO A 206 -10.53 -19.81 11.48
N PRO A 207 -10.24 -19.74 12.79
CA PRO A 207 -9.83 -18.48 13.42
C PRO A 207 -8.62 -17.88 12.70
N ALA A 208 -8.60 -16.56 12.56
CA ALA A 208 -7.47 -15.82 12.00
C ALA A 208 -7.17 -14.61 12.90
N ALA A 209 -5.90 -14.25 12.99
CA ALA A 209 -5.49 -12.99 13.59
C ALA A 209 -5.60 -11.87 12.53
N PRO A 210 -5.98 -10.63 12.93
CA PRO A 210 -5.98 -9.51 11.99
C PRO A 210 -4.55 -9.20 11.56
N ARG A 211 -4.41 -8.63 10.36
CA ARG A 211 -3.12 -8.16 9.87
C ARG A 211 -2.53 -7.13 10.85
N PRO A 212 -1.23 -7.17 11.15
CA PRO A 212 -0.58 -6.09 11.88
C PRO A 212 -0.70 -4.75 11.14
N ALA A 213 -1.11 -3.70 11.84
CA ALA A 213 -1.17 -2.34 11.30
C ALA A 213 0.15 -1.88 10.65
N GLY A 214 1.29 -2.27 11.25
CA GLY A 214 2.61 -1.95 10.73
C GLY A 214 2.87 -2.50 9.33
N ASP A 215 2.30 -3.66 8.98
CA ASP A 215 2.44 -4.26 7.65
C ASP A 215 1.71 -3.46 6.58
N VAL A 216 0.56 -2.87 6.94
CA VAL A 216 -0.18 -1.96 6.06
C VAL A 216 0.66 -0.72 5.76
N VAL A 217 1.28 -0.12 6.79
CA VAL A 217 2.15 1.05 6.61
C VAL A 217 3.41 0.69 5.82
N ALA A 218 3.96 -0.51 5.99
CA ALA A 218 5.08 -1.00 5.19
C ALA A 218 4.70 -1.14 3.70
N ARG A 219 3.49 -1.63 3.39
CA ARG A 219 2.94 -1.67 2.02
C ARG A 219 2.83 -0.27 1.42
N MET A 220 2.31 0.71 2.19
CA MET A 220 2.24 2.10 1.74
C MET A 220 3.63 2.62 1.32
N ARG A 221 4.66 2.36 2.14
CA ARG A 221 6.06 2.77 1.88
C ARG A 221 6.69 2.11 0.65
N ARG A 222 6.38 0.84 0.40
CA ARG A 222 6.86 0.13 -0.80
C ARG A 222 6.16 0.58 -2.08
N GLY A 223 5.16 1.44 -1.97
CA GLY A 223 4.35 1.88 -3.10
C GLY A 223 3.26 0.88 -3.47
N ASP A 224 3.05 -0.21 -2.73
CA ASP A 224 2.03 -1.25 -3.00
C ASP A 224 0.61 -0.65 -3.05
N PRO A 225 -0.35 -1.24 -3.79
CA PRO A 225 -1.75 -0.85 -3.65
C PRO A 225 -2.23 -1.13 -2.23
N VAL A 226 -2.89 -0.14 -1.62
CA VAL A 226 -3.42 -0.22 -0.25
C VAL A 226 -4.84 0.31 -0.22
N ARG A 227 -5.77 -0.53 0.25
CA ARG A 227 -7.18 -0.17 0.42
C ARG A 227 -7.50 0.03 1.89
N ILE A 228 -8.05 1.19 2.24
CA ILE A 228 -8.50 1.52 3.59
C ILE A 228 -10.01 1.74 3.57
N LEU A 229 -10.72 1.13 4.52
CA LEU A 229 -12.15 1.35 4.71
C LEU A 229 -12.41 1.99 6.07
N CYS A 230 -13.00 3.17 6.05
CA CYS A 230 -13.33 3.93 7.24
C CYS A 230 -14.79 3.66 7.64
N VAL A 231 -15.00 2.84 8.67
CA VAL A 231 -16.32 2.40 9.14
C VAL A 231 -16.80 3.29 10.29
N GLY A 232 -18.06 3.70 10.27
CA GLY A 232 -18.67 4.39 11.41
C GLY A 232 -20.14 4.76 11.26
N ASP A 233 -20.55 5.76 12.03
CA ASP A 233 -21.95 6.22 12.10
C ASP A 233 -22.21 7.48 11.24
N SER A 234 -23.12 8.37 11.69
CA SER A 234 -23.43 9.64 11.04
C SER A 234 -22.22 10.56 10.90
N ILE A 235 -21.24 10.48 11.80
CA ILE A 235 -20.01 11.27 11.68
C ILE A 235 -19.21 10.80 10.46
N THR A 236 -19.01 9.49 10.29
CA THR A 236 -18.34 8.94 9.10
C THR A 236 -19.15 9.17 7.82
N ALA A 237 -20.48 9.15 7.92
CA ALA A 237 -21.38 9.45 6.80
C ALA A 237 -21.31 10.92 6.34
N GLY A 238 -20.76 11.80 7.19
CA GLY A 238 -20.53 13.22 6.88
C GLY A 238 -21.60 14.18 7.38
N ALA A 239 -22.41 13.79 8.37
CA ALA A 239 -23.30 14.74 9.02
C ALA A 239 -22.47 15.89 9.64
N GLY A 240 -22.79 17.13 9.26
CA GLY A 240 -22.09 18.33 9.72
C GLY A 240 -20.97 18.84 8.82
N ALA A 241 -20.60 18.13 7.74
CA ALA A 241 -19.52 18.53 6.83
C ALA A 241 -19.86 18.35 5.34
N SER A 242 -19.11 19.01 4.46
CA SER A 242 -19.21 18.81 3.02
C SER A 242 -18.49 17.52 2.59
N ALA A 243 -18.97 16.90 1.52
CA ALA A 243 -18.48 15.59 1.07
C ALA A 243 -16.99 15.56 0.70
N ASP A 244 -16.45 16.69 0.21
CA ASP A 244 -15.03 16.85 -0.14
C ASP A 244 -14.12 17.08 1.09
N LYS A 245 -14.71 17.27 2.27
CA LYS A 245 -14.02 17.56 3.54
C LYS A 245 -14.18 16.47 4.59
N LEU A 246 -14.67 15.30 4.21
CA LEU A 246 -14.76 14.16 5.10
C LEU A 246 -13.37 13.64 5.45
N TYR A 247 -13.18 13.21 6.69
CA TYR A 247 -11.86 12.84 7.20
C TYR A 247 -11.18 11.75 6.36
N TRP A 248 -11.95 10.80 5.82
CA TRP A 248 -11.44 9.71 4.98
C TRP A 248 -11.05 10.19 3.57
N VAL A 249 -11.73 11.22 3.03
CA VAL A 249 -11.32 11.89 1.77
C VAL A 249 -10.01 12.65 1.97
N LEU A 250 -9.92 13.41 3.06
CA LEU A 250 -8.71 14.16 3.43
C LEU A 250 -7.53 13.20 3.71
N LEU A 251 -7.81 12.09 4.39
CA LEU A 251 -6.82 11.07 4.71
C LEU A 251 -6.23 10.44 3.44
N GLN A 252 -7.04 10.14 2.42
CA GLN A 252 -6.52 9.63 1.14
C GLN A 252 -5.50 10.58 0.52
N ALA A 253 -5.85 11.87 0.41
CA ALA A 253 -4.97 12.87 -0.17
C ALA A 253 -3.66 12.97 0.62
N GLN A 254 -3.75 13.01 1.95
CA GLN A 254 -2.58 13.11 2.83
C GLN A 254 -1.69 11.87 2.75
N LEU A 255 -2.26 10.65 2.70
CA LEU A 255 -1.50 9.41 2.56
C LEU A 255 -0.78 9.31 1.21
N ARG A 256 -1.48 9.61 0.10
CA ARG A 256 -0.86 9.58 -1.23
C ARG A 256 0.32 10.52 -1.32
N GLN A 257 0.16 11.74 -0.79
CA GLN A 257 1.23 12.73 -0.71
C GLN A 257 2.39 12.25 0.17
N ALA A 258 2.10 11.81 1.41
CA ALA A 258 3.12 11.44 2.39
C ALA A 258 3.96 10.23 1.96
N PHE A 259 3.36 9.25 1.29
CA PHE A 259 4.03 8.04 0.83
C PHE A 259 4.44 8.08 -0.65
N THR A 260 4.09 9.15 -1.38
CA THR A 260 4.28 9.24 -2.85
C THR A 260 3.73 7.98 -3.55
N ASN A 261 2.51 7.59 -3.15
CA ASN A 261 1.86 6.35 -3.59
C ASN A 261 0.41 6.64 -3.97
N ASP A 262 0.16 6.87 -5.27
CA ASP A 262 -1.17 7.17 -5.80
C ASP A 262 -2.12 5.96 -5.82
N ARG A 263 -1.62 4.76 -5.49
CA ARG A 263 -2.39 3.51 -5.44
C ARG A 263 -3.06 3.26 -4.08
N ILE A 264 -2.98 4.22 -3.16
CA ILE A 264 -3.73 4.19 -1.90
C ILE A 264 -5.16 4.65 -2.15
N THR A 265 -6.15 3.84 -1.77
CA THR A 265 -7.57 4.24 -1.78
C THR A 265 -8.13 4.24 -0.37
N VAL A 266 -8.98 5.22 -0.05
CA VAL A 266 -9.67 5.33 1.24
C VAL A 266 -11.15 5.58 0.98
N ASP A 267 -11.97 4.63 1.41
CA ASP A 267 -13.42 4.67 1.24
C ASP A 267 -14.12 4.87 2.59
N GLY A 268 -15.22 5.62 2.61
CA GLY A 268 -16.05 5.82 3.80
C GLY A 268 -17.28 4.92 3.82
N TRP A 269 -17.51 4.25 4.95
CA TRP A 269 -18.69 3.42 5.20
C TRP A 269 -19.39 3.90 6.48
N GLY A 270 -20.24 4.91 6.32
CA GLY A 270 -20.95 5.57 7.42
C GLY A 270 -22.46 5.41 7.32
N ILE A 271 -23.11 4.95 8.39
CA ILE A 271 -24.56 4.84 8.47
C ILE A 271 -25.09 5.63 9.67
N GLY A 272 -25.93 6.64 9.39
CA GLY A 272 -26.50 7.50 10.44
C GLY A 272 -27.30 6.72 11.49
N GLY A 273 -26.94 6.92 12.76
CA GLY A 273 -27.59 6.25 13.90
C GLY A 273 -27.18 4.78 14.10
N ALA A 274 -26.21 4.26 13.34
CA ALA A 274 -25.70 2.92 13.55
C ALA A 274 -24.92 2.79 14.87
N THR A 275 -25.09 1.66 15.53
CA THR A 275 -24.30 1.20 16.67
C THR A 275 -23.33 0.10 16.21
N LEU A 276 -22.37 -0.27 17.06
CA LEU A 276 -21.41 -1.34 16.76
C LEU A 276 -22.10 -2.69 16.53
N LEU A 277 -23.15 -2.98 17.29
CA LEU A 277 -23.98 -4.17 17.08
C LEU A 277 -24.55 -4.25 15.66
N ASP A 278 -25.01 -3.13 15.11
CA ASP A 278 -25.59 -3.07 13.77
C ASP A 278 -24.56 -3.44 12.69
N THR A 279 -23.27 -3.26 12.99
CA THR A 279 -22.18 -3.57 12.04
C THR A 279 -21.80 -5.03 11.93
N LEU A 280 -22.10 -5.86 12.93
CA LEU A 280 -21.73 -7.28 12.91
C LEU A 280 -22.22 -8.03 11.65
N PRO A 281 -23.47 -7.91 11.21
CA PRO A 281 -23.92 -8.53 9.95
C PRO A 281 -23.40 -7.86 8.69
N TRP A 282 -22.82 -6.67 8.79
CA TRP A 282 -22.30 -5.93 7.65
C TRP A 282 -20.85 -6.28 7.31
N ILE A 283 -20.14 -6.98 8.20
CA ILE A 283 -18.70 -7.25 8.07
C ILE A 283 -18.35 -7.89 6.72
N GLU A 284 -19.04 -8.96 6.31
CA GLU A 284 -18.72 -9.61 5.03
C GLU A 284 -18.98 -8.68 3.84
N TRP A 285 -19.97 -7.80 3.93
CA TRP A 285 -20.26 -6.81 2.88
C TRP A 285 -19.21 -5.72 2.82
N MET A 286 -18.75 -5.23 3.99
CA MET A 286 -17.67 -4.25 4.08
C MET A 286 -16.35 -4.80 3.53
N LEU A 287 -16.06 -6.08 3.76
CA LEU A 287 -14.87 -6.73 3.23
C LEU A 287 -14.97 -6.92 1.72
N GLY A 288 -16.11 -7.39 1.21
CA GLY A 288 -16.29 -7.70 -0.20
C GLY A 288 -15.36 -8.82 -0.69
N LYS A 289 -15.21 -8.95 -2.01
CA LYS A 289 -14.34 -9.99 -2.64
C LYS A 289 -12.86 -9.75 -2.38
N GLU A 290 -12.48 -8.48 -2.32
CA GLU A 290 -11.12 -8.03 -2.06
C GLU A 290 -11.16 -7.25 -0.74
N PRO A 291 -10.79 -7.88 0.38
CA PRO A 291 -10.84 -7.23 1.68
C PRO A 291 -9.88 -6.02 1.74
N PRO A 292 -10.26 -4.92 2.40
CA PRO A 292 -9.36 -3.79 2.63
C PRO A 292 -8.15 -4.24 3.46
N ASP A 293 -7.00 -3.61 3.25
CA ASP A 293 -5.81 -3.85 4.05
C ASP A 293 -5.96 -3.30 5.48
N LEU A 294 -6.75 -2.23 5.65
CA LEU A 294 -7.05 -1.60 6.94
C LEU A 294 -8.51 -1.18 7.04
N MET A 295 -9.17 -1.53 8.14
CA MET A 295 -10.46 -1.00 8.55
C MET A 295 -10.31 -0.12 9.79
N THR A 296 -10.72 1.15 9.70
CA THR A 296 -10.85 2.00 10.90
C THR A 296 -12.28 1.93 11.42
N LEU A 297 -12.46 2.02 12.74
CA LEU A 297 -13.79 1.91 13.36
C LEU A 297 -14.05 3.12 14.27
N MET A 298 -14.94 4.02 13.82
CA MET A 298 -15.40 5.18 14.58
C MET A 298 -16.87 5.01 14.98
N LEU A 299 -17.09 4.31 16.10
CA LEU A 299 -18.41 4.00 16.69
C LEU A 299 -18.38 4.20 18.21
N GLY A 300 -19.54 4.13 18.85
CA GLY A 300 -19.71 4.32 20.30
C GLY A 300 -20.61 5.51 20.66
N THR A 301 -20.75 6.50 19.76
CA THR A 301 -21.56 7.70 20.02
C THR A 301 -23.05 7.35 20.13
N ASN A 302 -23.58 6.53 19.21
CA ASN A 302 -24.96 6.04 19.30
C ASN A 302 -25.11 4.96 20.36
N ASP A 303 -24.08 4.11 20.52
CA ASP A 303 -24.02 3.01 21.49
C ASP A 303 -24.22 3.50 22.91
N CYS A 304 -23.64 4.65 23.28
CA CYS A 304 -23.80 5.22 24.61
C CYS A 304 -25.24 5.59 24.97
N SER A 305 -26.11 5.69 23.97
CA SER A 305 -27.55 5.93 24.14
C SER A 305 -28.39 4.67 23.91
N ALA A 306 -27.78 3.55 23.53
CA ALA A 306 -28.48 2.33 23.13
C ALA A 306 -28.37 1.19 24.16
N TYR A 307 -27.19 0.97 24.74
CA TYR A 307 -26.91 -0.13 25.68
C TYR A 307 -25.65 0.13 26.49
N ASP A 308 -25.41 -0.65 27.54
CA ASP A 308 -24.27 -0.44 28.45
C ASP A 308 -22.89 -0.80 27.83
N PRO A 309 -21.78 -0.33 28.42
CA PRO A 309 -20.44 -0.56 27.90
C PRO A 309 -20.00 -2.03 27.81
N ALA A 310 -20.58 -2.96 28.57
CA ALA A 310 -20.25 -4.38 28.49
C ALA A 310 -20.79 -5.00 27.19
N VAL A 311 -21.99 -4.59 26.76
CA VAL A 311 -22.53 -4.96 25.44
C VAL A 311 -21.66 -4.39 24.33
N PHE A 312 -21.24 -3.13 24.45
CA PHE A 312 -20.32 -2.51 23.50
C PHE A 312 -18.98 -3.26 23.41
N ARG A 313 -18.41 -3.66 24.56
CA ARG A 313 -17.18 -4.47 24.61
C ARG A 313 -17.36 -5.77 23.84
N TRP A 314 -18.45 -6.48 24.11
CA TRP A 314 -18.76 -7.73 23.42
C TRP A 314 -18.88 -7.51 21.91
N CYS A 315 -19.59 -6.47 21.47
CA CYS A 315 -19.71 -6.15 20.04
C CYS A 315 -18.34 -5.87 19.40
N LEU A 316 -17.45 -5.17 20.10
CA LEU A 316 -16.10 -4.87 19.60
C LEU A 316 -15.22 -6.12 19.48
N GLU A 317 -15.29 -7.03 20.46
CA GLU A 317 -14.65 -8.34 20.39
C GLU A 317 -15.17 -9.15 19.19
N GLN A 318 -16.49 -9.21 19.04
CA GLN A 318 -17.16 -9.90 17.95
C GLN A 318 -16.80 -9.32 16.58
N PHE A 319 -16.71 -8.00 16.46
CA PHE A 319 -16.36 -7.33 15.21
C PHE A 319 -14.93 -7.67 14.79
N GLY A 320 -13.96 -7.52 15.69
CA GLY A 320 -12.55 -7.81 15.41
C GLY A 320 -12.33 -9.26 14.98
N ASP A 321 -12.92 -10.21 15.71
CA ASP A 321 -12.73 -11.64 15.45
C ASP A 321 -13.41 -12.08 14.15
N ARG A 322 -14.59 -11.53 13.85
CA ARG A 322 -15.29 -11.80 12.58
C ARG A 322 -14.59 -11.17 11.39
N ALA A 323 -14.14 -9.92 11.49
CA ALA A 323 -13.42 -9.25 10.42
C ALA A 323 -12.10 -9.97 10.08
N ALA A 324 -11.34 -10.40 11.10
CA ALA A 324 -10.12 -11.17 10.89
C ALA A 324 -10.41 -12.53 10.23
N ARG A 325 -11.41 -13.26 10.74
CA ARG A 325 -11.82 -14.57 10.17
C ARG A 325 -12.32 -14.45 8.73
N ALA A 326 -13.20 -13.50 8.46
CA ALA A 326 -13.83 -13.34 7.14
C ALA A 326 -12.85 -12.83 6.08
N SER A 327 -11.84 -12.05 6.49
CA SER A 327 -10.75 -11.60 5.61
C SER A 327 -9.60 -12.59 5.49
N GLY A 328 -9.63 -13.75 6.19
CA GLY A 328 -8.49 -14.67 6.25
C GLY A 328 -7.24 -14.05 6.88
N GLY A 329 -7.40 -13.06 7.75
CA GLY A 329 -6.30 -12.32 8.37
C GLY A 329 -5.67 -11.26 7.46
N HIS A 330 -6.26 -10.97 6.29
CA HIS A 330 -5.72 -9.97 5.37
C HIS A 330 -6.05 -8.53 5.77
N THR A 331 -6.97 -8.30 6.70
CA THR A 331 -7.38 -6.96 7.12
C THR A 331 -6.87 -6.63 8.52
N ALA A 332 -6.22 -5.46 8.67
CA ALA A 332 -5.95 -4.86 9.96
C ALA A 332 -7.21 -4.13 10.45
N VAL A 333 -7.49 -4.16 11.76
CA VAL A 333 -8.59 -3.41 12.37
C VAL A 333 -8.01 -2.40 13.34
N LEU A 334 -8.35 -1.13 13.16
CA LEU A 334 -7.92 -0.02 14.02
C LEU A 334 -9.14 0.68 14.64
N PRO A 335 -9.55 0.27 15.85
CA PRO A 335 -10.62 0.93 16.57
C PRO A 335 -10.19 2.32 17.05
N PHE A 336 -11.12 3.26 17.02
CA PHE A 336 -10.96 4.56 17.64
C PHE A 336 -11.64 4.56 19.00
N ALA A 337 -10.96 5.06 20.04
CA ALA A 337 -11.63 5.32 21.31
C ALA A 337 -12.77 6.32 21.09
N THR A 338 -13.96 5.99 21.61
CA THR A 338 -15.21 6.67 21.28
C THR A 338 -15.10 8.19 21.42
N LEU A 339 -15.54 8.89 20.37
CA LEU A 339 -15.40 10.33 20.24
C LEU A 339 -16.28 11.05 21.28
N PRO A 340 -15.74 12.04 22.03
CA PRO A 340 -16.54 12.85 22.95
C PRO A 340 -17.36 13.86 22.15
N GLY A 341 -18.58 14.13 22.59
CA GLY A 341 -19.39 15.24 22.06
C GLY A 341 -19.43 16.44 23.01
N LEU A 342 -20.27 17.41 22.71
CA LEU A 342 -20.55 18.53 23.61
C LEU A 342 -21.57 18.13 24.70
N ASP A 343 -21.67 18.99 25.70
CA ASP A 343 -22.64 18.87 26.80
C ASP A 343 -22.59 17.49 27.47
N GLN A 344 -23.71 16.77 27.50
CA GLN A 344 -23.80 15.43 28.10
C GLN A 344 -22.88 14.41 27.41
N TYR A 345 -22.60 14.55 26.11
CA TYR A 345 -21.75 13.59 25.37
C TYR A 345 -20.26 13.73 25.69
N LEU A 346 -19.85 14.80 26.36
CA LEU A 346 -18.46 14.98 26.79
C LEU A 346 -18.03 13.90 27.81
N THR A 347 -18.95 13.46 28.66
CA THR A 347 -18.71 12.46 29.72
C THR A 347 -19.43 11.15 29.45
N LYS A 348 -20.58 11.17 28.76
CA LYS A 348 -21.35 9.97 28.42
C LYS A 348 -20.57 8.98 27.54
N ALA A 349 -19.65 9.47 26.70
CA ALA A 349 -18.80 8.65 25.83
C ALA A 349 -17.61 8.01 26.57
N ASP A 350 -17.24 8.49 27.77
CA ASP A 350 -16.03 8.06 28.47
C ASP A 350 -15.95 6.57 28.78
N PRO A 351 -17.03 5.93 29.30
CA PRO A 351 -17.01 4.50 29.55
C PRO A 351 -16.77 3.66 28.27
N TYR A 352 -17.22 4.14 27.11
CA TYR A 352 -17.05 3.44 25.82
C TYR A 352 -15.64 3.62 25.28
N ALA A 353 -15.09 4.84 25.37
CA ALA A 353 -13.69 5.10 25.07
C ALA A 353 -12.77 4.24 25.95
N GLU A 354 -13.08 4.12 27.24
CA GLU A 354 -12.33 3.28 28.18
C GLU A 354 -12.44 1.79 27.83
N THR A 355 -13.63 1.31 27.43
CA THR A 355 -13.80 -0.05 26.91
C THR A 355 -12.89 -0.34 25.72
N VAL A 356 -12.74 0.59 24.77
CA VAL A 356 -11.79 0.43 23.65
C VAL A 356 -10.36 0.30 24.18
N ARG A 357 -9.92 1.21 25.06
CA ARG A 357 -8.56 1.18 25.64
C ARG A 357 -8.26 -0.16 26.29
N GLN A 358 -9.12 -0.59 27.22
CA GLN A 358 -8.90 -1.80 28.01
C GLN A 358 -8.89 -3.05 27.14
N LEU A 359 -9.82 -3.15 26.19
CA LEU A 359 -9.88 -4.31 25.31
C LEU A 359 -8.64 -4.38 24.40
N MET A 360 -8.27 -3.27 23.79
CA MET A 360 -7.13 -3.21 22.86
C MET A 360 -5.81 -3.45 23.59
N GLN A 361 -5.64 -2.93 24.81
CA GLN A 361 -4.52 -3.28 25.69
C GLN A 361 -4.49 -4.76 26.04
N THR A 362 -5.63 -5.35 26.43
CA THR A 362 -5.74 -6.79 26.76
C THR A 362 -5.35 -7.67 25.56
N ARG A 363 -5.75 -7.25 24.35
CA ARG A 363 -5.45 -7.96 23.10
C ARG A 363 -4.08 -7.63 22.51
N GLN A 364 -3.33 -6.69 23.11
CA GLN A 364 -2.08 -6.15 22.56
C GLN A 364 -2.24 -5.67 21.10
N GLN A 365 -3.40 -5.09 20.80
CA GLN A 365 -3.75 -4.57 19.47
C GLN A 365 -3.69 -3.05 19.46
N PRO A 366 -3.29 -2.43 18.32
CA PRO A 366 -3.26 -0.99 18.21
C PRO A 366 -4.68 -0.39 18.16
N PHE A 367 -4.82 0.80 18.72
CA PHE A 367 -6.02 1.63 18.63
C PHE A 367 -5.61 3.09 18.57
N LEU A 368 -6.53 3.96 18.13
CA LEU A 368 -6.31 5.41 18.13
C LEU A 368 -7.20 6.07 19.18
N ASP A 369 -6.60 6.76 20.15
CA ASP A 369 -7.35 7.43 21.21
C ASP A 369 -7.85 8.81 20.77
N LEU A 370 -8.83 8.83 19.86
CA LEU A 370 -9.46 10.09 19.45
C LEU A 370 -10.11 10.80 20.64
N SER A 371 -10.64 10.06 21.61
CA SER A 371 -11.22 10.64 22.82
C SER A 371 -10.25 11.54 23.57
N GLN A 372 -9.06 11.02 23.86
CA GLN A 372 -8.00 11.78 24.50
C GLN A 372 -7.47 12.90 23.59
N ALA A 373 -7.31 12.64 22.29
CA ALA A 373 -6.82 13.64 21.34
C ALA A 373 -7.75 14.88 21.28
N PHE A 374 -9.06 14.67 21.23
CA PHE A 374 -10.04 15.75 21.26
C PHE A 374 -10.04 16.48 22.61
N LYS A 375 -9.99 15.76 23.74
CA LYS A 375 -9.97 16.36 25.08
C LYS A 375 -8.68 17.12 25.40
N ALA A 376 -7.60 16.87 24.68
CA ALA A 376 -6.35 17.61 24.79
C ALA A 376 -6.40 18.99 24.08
N LEU A 377 -7.42 19.27 23.26
CA LEU A 377 -7.57 20.57 22.62
C LEU A 377 -7.94 21.66 23.64
N PRO A 378 -7.48 22.91 23.44
CA PRO A 378 -8.02 24.06 24.17
C PRO A 378 -9.54 24.13 24.01
N ALA A 379 -10.25 24.54 25.07
CA ALA A 379 -11.72 24.45 25.12
C ALA A 379 -12.44 25.09 23.92
N ASP A 380 -11.97 26.24 23.43
CA ASP A 380 -12.56 26.92 22.27
C ASP A 380 -12.29 26.16 20.97
N ALA A 381 -11.07 25.62 20.80
CA ALA A 381 -10.71 24.79 19.65
C ALA A 381 -11.47 23.45 19.64
N TYR A 382 -11.68 22.86 20.82
CA TYR A 382 -12.49 21.67 20.99
C TYR A 382 -13.94 21.91 20.53
N LYS A 383 -14.58 22.97 21.04
CA LYS A 383 -15.95 23.33 20.65
C LYS A 383 -16.06 23.64 19.15
N ALA A 384 -15.06 24.28 18.58
CA ALA A 384 -15.02 24.63 17.16
C ALA A 384 -14.99 23.42 16.21
N CYS A 385 -14.70 22.20 16.70
CA CYS A 385 -14.72 20.99 15.88
C CYS A 385 -16.13 20.46 15.58
N PHE A 386 -17.17 20.93 16.27
CA PHE A 386 -18.51 20.36 16.19
C PHE A 386 -19.49 21.27 15.45
N ALA A 387 -20.35 20.66 14.64
CA ALA A 387 -21.50 21.31 14.02
C ALA A 387 -22.69 21.39 15.00
N ASP A 388 -22.82 20.39 15.87
CA ASP A 388 -23.83 20.31 16.91
C ASP A 388 -23.30 19.56 18.15
N GLY A 389 -24.17 18.98 18.98
CA GLY A 389 -23.75 18.27 20.20
C GLY A 389 -22.89 17.01 19.97
N VAL A 390 -22.89 16.42 18.77
CA VAL A 390 -22.20 15.14 18.50
C VAL A 390 -21.53 15.06 17.13
N HIS A 391 -22.02 15.81 16.13
CA HIS A 391 -21.52 15.74 14.76
C HIS A 391 -20.35 16.70 14.56
N LEU A 392 -19.32 16.21 13.88
CA LEU A 392 -18.15 17.01 13.52
C LEU A 392 -18.49 17.93 12.35
N ASN A 393 -17.95 19.15 12.39
CA ASN A 393 -17.89 20.00 11.21
C ASN A 393 -16.59 19.75 10.42
N VAL A 394 -16.33 20.54 9.39
CA VAL A 394 -15.09 20.46 8.58
C VAL A 394 -13.82 20.47 9.45
N THR A 395 -13.75 21.37 10.44
CA THR A 395 -12.58 21.47 11.35
C THR A 395 -12.41 20.19 12.18
N GLY A 396 -13.50 19.58 12.65
CA GLY A 396 -13.45 18.29 13.33
C GLY A 396 -12.97 17.16 12.42
N HIS A 397 -13.44 17.10 11.18
CA HIS A 397 -12.99 16.11 10.21
C HIS A 397 -11.50 16.27 9.83
N GLU A 398 -11.03 17.50 9.64
CA GLU A 398 -9.62 17.81 9.44
C GLU A 398 -8.75 17.38 10.63
N PHE A 399 -9.26 17.57 11.86
CA PHE A 399 -8.59 17.12 13.07
C PHE A 399 -8.46 15.60 13.13
N VAL A 400 -9.55 14.86 12.83
CA VAL A 400 -9.52 13.39 12.77
C VAL A 400 -8.51 12.92 11.72
N ALA A 401 -8.57 13.46 10.49
CA ALA A 401 -7.64 13.07 9.41
C ALA A 401 -6.18 13.27 9.81
N ARG A 402 -5.86 14.43 10.41
CA ARG A 402 -4.51 14.75 10.88
C ARG A 402 -4.05 13.81 12.01
N THR A 403 -4.94 13.46 12.93
CA THR A 403 -4.64 12.57 14.06
C THR A 403 -4.38 11.14 13.58
N VAL A 404 -5.16 10.66 12.60
CA VAL A 404 -4.89 9.37 11.94
C VAL A 404 -3.55 9.42 11.20
N MET A 405 -3.25 10.49 10.47
CA MET A 405 -1.94 10.65 9.81
C MET A 405 -0.76 10.68 10.78
N GLN A 406 -0.92 11.30 11.95
CA GLN A 406 0.10 11.27 12.99
C GLN A 406 0.38 9.84 13.45
N TRP A 407 -0.67 9.07 13.75
CA TRP A 407 -0.53 7.66 14.13
C TRP A 407 0.11 6.82 13.02
N VAL A 408 -0.24 7.07 11.75
CA VAL A 408 0.40 6.41 10.60
C VAL A 408 1.89 6.74 10.56
N ASN A 409 2.28 7.99 10.73
CA ASN A 409 3.69 8.42 10.73
C ASN A 409 4.48 7.83 11.91
N GLU A 410 3.89 7.77 13.10
CA GLU A 410 4.49 7.14 14.28
C GLU A 410 4.69 5.63 14.05
N THR A 411 3.66 4.96 13.54
CA THR A 411 3.75 3.55 13.14
C THR A 411 4.80 3.34 12.05
N ALA A 412 4.87 4.23 11.06
CA ALA A 412 5.86 4.19 10.00
C ALA A 412 7.29 4.37 10.54
N THR A 413 7.46 5.22 11.55
CA THR A 413 8.73 5.44 12.25
C THR A 413 9.10 4.21 13.08
N ALA A 414 8.15 3.62 13.81
CA ALA A 414 8.37 2.40 14.58
C ALA A 414 8.71 1.21 13.68
N VAL A 415 8.01 1.04 12.55
CA VAL A 415 8.32 0.02 11.53
C VAL A 415 9.69 0.27 10.91
N GLY A 416 10.04 1.54 10.63
CA GLY A 416 11.38 1.90 10.16
C GLY A 416 12.47 1.61 11.19
N ALA A 417 12.21 1.88 12.47
CA ALA A 417 13.11 1.58 13.58
C ALA A 417 13.23 0.07 13.84
N ALA A 418 12.15 -0.69 13.72
CA ALA A 418 12.15 -2.15 13.85
C ALA A 418 12.87 -2.83 12.66
N ALA A 419 12.70 -2.31 11.44
CA ALA A 419 13.47 -2.74 10.26
C ALA A 419 14.96 -2.39 10.39
N ALA A 420 15.30 -1.27 11.05
CA ALA A 420 16.68 -0.90 11.39
C ALA A 420 17.24 -1.66 12.61
N ALA A 421 16.36 -2.22 13.45
CA ALA A 421 16.71 -3.00 14.64
C ALA A 421 16.84 -4.51 14.38
N VAL A 422 16.51 -4.98 13.17
CA VAL A 422 17.12 -6.21 12.66
C VAL A 422 18.61 -5.90 12.58
N SER A 423 19.45 -6.57 13.38
CA SER A 423 20.90 -6.38 13.31
C SER A 423 21.30 -6.41 11.83
N ALA A 424 21.98 -5.37 11.35
CA ALA A 424 22.47 -5.34 9.98
C ALA A 424 23.09 -6.71 9.68
N PRO A 425 22.70 -7.38 8.57
CA PRO A 425 23.27 -8.68 8.25
C PRO A 425 24.80 -8.58 8.31
N PRO A 426 25.53 -9.65 8.65
CA PRO A 426 26.98 -9.60 8.68
C PRO A 426 27.52 -9.04 7.36
N LEU A 427 28.51 -8.15 7.43
CA LEU A 427 29.11 -7.53 6.24
C LEU A 427 29.57 -8.64 5.26
N PRO A 428 29.00 -8.71 4.04
CA PRO A 428 29.33 -9.74 3.08
C PRO A 428 30.82 -9.78 2.76
N ASP A 429 31.33 -10.97 2.48
CA ASP A 429 32.76 -11.17 2.18
C ASP A 429 33.24 -10.28 1.03
N LEU A 430 32.41 -10.11 -0.02
CA LEU A 430 32.73 -9.25 -1.15
C LEU A 430 32.88 -7.78 -0.78
N LEU A 431 32.33 -7.34 0.36
CA LEU A 431 32.41 -5.96 0.85
C LEU A 431 33.45 -5.77 1.97
N LYS A 432 34.03 -6.83 2.52
CA LYS A 432 35.06 -6.71 3.57
C LYS A 432 36.29 -5.94 3.07
N GLY A 433 36.56 -4.77 3.65
CA GLY A 433 37.68 -3.91 3.26
C GLY A 433 37.45 -3.09 1.99
N VAL A 434 36.27 -3.16 1.38
CA VAL A 434 35.87 -2.31 0.25
C VAL A 434 35.49 -0.94 0.77
N ARG A 435 36.00 0.12 0.12
CA ARG A 435 35.52 1.48 0.29
C ARG A 435 35.01 2.06 -1.03
N ARG A 436 35.71 1.84 -2.13
CA ARG A 436 35.35 2.39 -3.45
C ARG A 436 34.62 1.36 -4.29
N ILE A 437 33.34 1.62 -4.53
CA ILE A 437 32.50 0.80 -5.40
C ILE A 437 32.29 1.57 -6.71
N LEU A 438 32.81 1.01 -7.79
CA LEU A 438 32.70 1.59 -9.12
C LEU A 438 31.67 0.84 -9.97
N PHE A 439 30.70 1.57 -10.50
CA PHE A 439 29.69 1.07 -11.42
C PHE A 439 30.16 1.34 -12.85
N HIS A 440 30.35 0.28 -13.63
CA HIS A 440 30.85 0.35 -14.99
C HIS A 440 29.86 -0.32 -15.95
N GLY A 441 29.72 0.23 -17.15
CA GLY A 441 28.72 -0.24 -18.08
C GLY A 441 28.35 0.78 -19.13
N ASP A 442 27.14 0.62 -19.64
CA ASP A 442 26.54 1.44 -20.69
C ASP A 442 25.45 2.39 -20.15
N SER A 443 24.49 2.75 -20.99
CA SER A 443 23.35 3.63 -20.64
C SER A 443 22.47 3.06 -19.53
N LEU A 444 22.45 1.75 -19.31
CA LEU A 444 21.72 1.14 -18.19
C LEU A 444 22.33 1.48 -16.82
N THR A 445 23.58 1.95 -16.81
CA THR A 445 24.31 2.36 -15.60
C THR A 445 24.55 3.87 -15.54
N ASP A 446 24.92 4.49 -16.65
CA ASP A 446 25.38 5.88 -16.73
C ASP A 446 24.37 6.87 -16.12
N GLY A 447 23.17 6.95 -16.69
CA GLY A 447 22.09 7.82 -16.20
C GLY A 447 21.24 7.23 -15.08
N SER A 448 21.46 5.97 -14.70
CA SER A 448 20.57 5.24 -13.79
C SER A 448 20.73 5.65 -12.33
N SER A 449 19.66 5.52 -11.54
CA SER A 449 19.68 5.72 -10.08
C SER A 449 20.01 4.47 -9.28
N TYR A 450 20.13 3.30 -9.91
CA TYR A 450 20.45 2.08 -9.16
C TYR A 450 21.81 2.16 -8.41
N PRO A 451 22.88 2.81 -8.92
CA PRO A 451 24.12 2.97 -8.17
C PRO A 451 23.93 3.72 -6.85
N ASP A 452 23.12 4.79 -6.87
CA ASP A 452 22.77 5.56 -5.68
C ASP A 452 22.04 4.68 -4.67
N TYR A 453 21.04 3.92 -5.13
CA TYR A 453 20.23 3.07 -4.25
C TYR A 453 21.05 1.97 -3.58
N VAL A 454 21.98 1.37 -4.31
CA VAL A 454 22.91 0.36 -3.76
C VAL A 454 23.78 0.99 -2.69
N VAL A 455 24.50 2.08 -2.99
CA VAL A 455 25.47 2.65 -2.04
C VAL A 455 24.79 3.30 -0.84
N ASN A 456 23.63 3.93 -1.02
CA ASN A 456 22.83 4.46 0.10
C ASN A 456 22.37 3.34 1.04
N THR A 457 21.89 2.23 0.47
CA THR A 457 21.49 1.06 1.28
C THR A 457 22.68 0.49 2.04
N LEU A 458 23.83 0.33 1.39
CA LEU A 458 25.05 -0.17 2.03
C LEU A 458 25.55 0.75 3.14
N ASN A 459 25.56 2.07 2.93
CA ASN A 459 25.97 3.03 3.95
C ASN A 459 24.98 3.15 5.11
N GLY A 460 23.69 2.88 4.88
CA GLY A 460 22.69 2.75 5.95
C GLY A 460 22.90 1.51 6.81
N LEU A 461 23.24 0.38 6.17
CA LEU A 461 23.50 -0.90 6.87
C LEU A 461 24.87 -0.91 7.58
N TYR A 462 25.88 -0.28 6.98
CA TYR A 462 27.27 -0.33 7.42
C TYR A 462 27.92 1.07 7.48
N PRO A 463 27.46 1.95 8.37
CA PRO A 463 27.91 3.35 8.42
C PRO A 463 29.43 3.50 8.66
N GLU A 464 30.06 2.54 9.34
CA GLU A 464 31.50 2.54 9.61
C GLU A 464 32.35 2.19 8.37
N ALA A 465 31.78 1.49 7.38
CA ALA A 465 32.51 1.12 6.15
C ALA A 465 32.69 2.31 5.19
N ARG A 466 31.74 3.25 5.19
CA ARG A 466 31.75 4.49 4.39
C ARG A 466 32.05 4.25 2.91
N PHE A 467 31.16 3.52 2.23
CA PHE A 467 31.28 3.23 0.81
C PHE A 467 31.16 4.52 -0.03
N GLU A 468 32.14 4.71 -0.90
CA GLU A 468 32.21 5.74 -1.93
C GLU A 468 31.67 5.18 -3.24
N LEU A 469 30.70 5.89 -3.82
CA LEU A 469 30.16 5.62 -5.15
C LEU A 469 31.05 6.27 -6.21
N LEU A 470 31.51 5.47 -7.17
CA LEU A 470 32.13 5.93 -8.41
C LEU A 470 31.30 5.44 -9.60
N ASN A 471 31.05 6.29 -10.59
CA ASN A 471 30.41 5.89 -11.83
C ASN A 471 31.39 6.13 -12.99
N ALA A 472 31.59 5.11 -13.81
CA ALA A 472 32.41 5.21 -15.01
C ALA A 472 31.67 4.61 -16.20
N ALA A 473 30.34 4.63 -16.23
CA ALA A 473 29.54 4.12 -17.34
C ALA A 473 29.35 5.18 -18.43
N GLY A 474 29.16 4.74 -19.67
CA GLY A 474 28.98 5.65 -20.81
C GLY A 474 27.84 5.19 -21.70
N ALA A 475 26.85 6.07 -21.94
CA ALA A 475 25.75 5.76 -22.84
C ALA A 475 26.25 5.30 -24.23
N GLY A 476 25.75 4.14 -24.69
CA GLY A 476 26.11 3.54 -25.98
C GLY A 476 27.36 2.66 -25.97
N ASP A 477 28.07 2.54 -24.84
CA ASP A 477 29.27 1.71 -24.76
C ASP A 477 28.98 0.22 -25.03
N THR A 478 29.93 -0.42 -25.71
CA THR A 478 30.09 -1.87 -25.82
C THR A 478 31.29 -2.35 -24.99
N ALA A 479 31.46 -3.66 -24.79
CA ALA A 479 32.61 -4.20 -24.06
C ALA A 479 33.98 -3.72 -24.60
N ALA A 480 34.11 -3.56 -25.93
CA ALA A 480 35.32 -3.00 -26.57
C ALA A 480 35.58 -1.54 -26.18
N ASN A 481 34.53 -0.74 -26.01
CA ASN A 481 34.68 0.65 -25.58
C ASN A 481 35.15 0.72 -24.13
N LEU A 482 34.56 -0.09 -23.25
CA LEU A 482 35.01 -0.22 -21.86
C LEU A 482 36.48 -0.63 -21.80
N ARG A 483 36.89 -1.60 -22.63
CA ARG A 483 38.29 -2.04 -22.75
C ARG A 483 39.22 -0.90 -23.15
N GLN A 484 38.84 -0.09 -24.14
CA GLN A 484 39.66 1.02 -24.63
C GLN A 484 39.90 2.08 -23.54
N ARG A 485 38.90 2.33 -22.70
CA ARG A 485 38.94 3.40 -21.67
C ARG A 485 39.24 2.90 -20.25
N LEU A 486 39.45 1.59 -20.08
CA LEU A 486 39.63 0.95 -18.77
C LEU A 486 40.68 1.64 -17.90
N THR A 487 41.86 1.93 -18.46
CA THR A 487 42.96 2.52 -17.68
C THR A 487 42.61 3.91 -17.17
N ALA A 488 42.08 4.77 -18.05
CA ALA A 488 41.79 6.17 -17.73
C ALA A 488 40.57 6.31 -16.82
N ASP A 489 39.50 5.56 -17.08
CA ASP A 489 38.20 5.77 -16.45
C ASP A 489 37.99 4.89 -15.21
N VAL A 490 38.74 3.79 -15.10
CA VAL A 490 38.52 2.78 -14.02
C VAL A 490 39.79 2.56 -13.21
N LEU A 491 40.90 2.13 -13.81
CA LEU A 491 42.11 1.77 -13.05
C LEU A 491 42.73 2.98 -12.34
N ALA A 492 42.68 4.17 -12.96
CA ALA A 492 43.15 5.41 -12.34
C ALA A 492 42.39 5.75 -11.04
N LEU A 493 41.13 5.31 -10.92
CA LEU A 493 40.28 5.56 -9.75
C LEU A 493 40.56 4.59 -8.58
N LYS A 494 41.33 3.52 -8.84
CA LYS A 494 41.67 2.46 -7.88
C LYS A 494 40.44 1.93 -7.12
N PRO A 495 39.42 1.38 -7.82
CA PRO A 495 38.24 0.84 -7.17
C PRO A 495 38.56 -0.45 -6.42
N ASP A 496 37.93 -0.66 -5.26
CA ASP A 496 38.07 -1.91 -4.51
C ASP A 496 37.10 -2.98 -5.05
N LEU A 497 35.94 -2.55 -5.54
CA LEU A 497 34.92 -3.39 -6.16
C LEU A 497 34.40 -2.72 -7.44
N VAL A 498 34.32 -3.47 -8.53
CA VAL A 498 33.69 -3.04 -9.79
C VAL A 498 32.43 -3.87 -10.05
N SER A 499 31.29 -3.19 -10.17
CA SER A 499 30.04 -3.74 -10.68
C SER A 499 30.00 -3.53 -12.19
N LEU A 500 30.16 -4.60 -12.97
CA LEU A 500 30.24 -4.55 -14.43
C LEU A 500 28.93 -5.01 -15.07
N CYS A 501 28.17 -4.07 -15.64
CA CYS A 501 26.91 -4.30 -16.34
C CYS A 501 27.05 -3.86 -17.81
N ILE A 502 27.31 -4.80 -18.71
CA ILE A 502 27.54 -4.54 -20.14
C ILE A 502 27.02 -5.70 -20.99
N GLY A 503 26.82 -5.46 -22.29
CA GLY A 503 26.41 -6.48 -23.27
C GLY A 503 25.13 -6.12 -24.04
N THR A 504 24.35 -5.17 -23.56
CA THR A 504 23.12 -4.70 -24.22
C THR A 504 23.44 -4.11 -25.59
N ASN A 505 24.38 -3.16 -25.68
CA ASN A 505 24.78 -2.58 -26.95
C ASN A 505 25.56 -3.55 -27.84
N ASP A 506 26.33 -4.47 -27.25
CA ASP A 506 27.00 -5.54 -28.00
C ASP A 506 25.96 -6.42 -28.76
N CYS A 507 24.87 -6.81 -28.08
CA CYS A 507 23.76 -7.54 -28.68
C CYS A 507 22.95 -6.70 -29.68
N HIS A 508 22.69 -5.43 -29.34
CA HIS A 508 21.99 -4.50 -30.23
C HIS A 508 22.75 -4.32 -31.55
N GLY A 509 24.06 -4.10 -31.46
CA GLY A 509 24.97 -3.96 -32.60
C GLY A 509 25.39 -5.28 -33.25
N ARG A 510 24.87 -6.43 -32.81
CA ARG A 510 25.17 -7.77 -33.32
C ARG A 510 26.68 -8.08 -33.35
N ARG A 511 27.44 -7.63 -32.34
CA ARG A 511 28.87 -7.96 -32.20
C ARG A 511 29.06 -9.46 -32.03
N LYS A 512 30.09 -10.05 -32.61
CA LYS A 512 30.37 -11.49 -32.43
C LYS A 512 30.56 -11.81 -30.94
N THR A 513 29.96 -12.90 -30.49
CA THR A 513 29.99 -13.30 -29.08
C THR A 513 31.40 -13.72 -28.64
N GLU A 514 32.26 -14.16 -29.57
CA GLU A 514 33.68 -14.44 -29.32
C GLU A 514 34.47 -13.16 -29.01
N ASP A 515 34.23 -12.08 -29.77
CA ASP A 515 34.87 -10.78 -29.54
C ASP A 515 34.39 -10.18 -28.21
N TYR A 516 33.09 -10.29 -27.94
CA TYR A 516 32.50 -9.88 -26.66
C TYR A 516 33.13 -10.67 -25.50
N GLN A 517 33.24 -12.00 -25.61
CA GLN A 517 33.87 -12.83 -24.59
C GLN A 517 35.32 -12.42 -24.33
N ALA A 518 36.12 -12.23 -25.38
CA ALA A 518 37.51 -11.82 -25.26
C ALA A 518 37.66 -10.46 -24.54
N ASP A 519 36.73 -9.54 -24.75
CA ASP A 519 36.73 -8.24 -24.07
C ASP A 519 36.31 -8.36 -22.60
N ILE A 520 35.30 -9.16 -22.26
CA ILE A 520 34.91 -9.41 -20.86
C ILE A 520 36.04 -10.11 -20.10
N GLU A 521 36.69 -11.12 -20.69
CA GLU A 521 37.84 -11.80 -20.11
C GLU A 521 39.01 -10.83 -19.86
N PHE A 522 39.29 -9.95 -20.82
CA PHE A 522 40.31 -8.91 -20.67
C PHE A 522 39.97 -7.95 -19.52
N LEU A 523 38.75 -7.40 -19.50
CA LEU A 523 38.29 -6.47 -18.46
C LEU A 523 38.40 -7.10 -17.06
N VAL A 524 37.87 -8.31 -16.89
CA VAL A 524 37.95 -9.06 -15.63
C VAL A 524 39.40 -9.29 -15.23
N GLY A 525 40.24 -9.72 -16.17
CA GLY A 525 41.66 -9.99 -15.92
C GLY A 525 42.42 -8.78 -15.42
N GLU A 526 42.28 -7.63 -16.10
CA GLU A 526 42.98 -6.39 -15.74
C GLU A 526 42.48 -5.80 -14.42
N LEU A 527 41.15 -5.83 -14.17
CA LEU A 527 40.59 -5.39 -12.89
C LEU A 527 41.13 -6.20 -11.71
N ARG A 528 41.18 -7.53 -11.85
CA ARG A 528 41.73 -8.40 -10.80
C ARG A 528 43.23 -8.21 -10.61
N LYS A 529 44.00 -8.03 -11.69
CA LYS A 529 45.44 -7.71 -11.61
C LYS A 529 45.69 -6.40 -10.85
N ALA A 530 44.79 -5.42 -11.00
CA ALA A 530 44.83 -4.16 -10.27
C ALA A 530 44.36 -4.27 -8.81
N GLY A 531 43.91 -5.46 -8.36
CA GLY A 531 43.45 -5.72 -7.00
C GLY A 531 41.95 -5.47 -6.78
N SER A 532 41.20 -5.11 -7.80
CA SER A 532 39.75 -4.91 -7.70
C SER A 532 39.00 -6.24 -7.67
N ARG A 533 37.98 -6.31 -6.82
CA ARG A 533 36.94 -7.34 -6.87
C ARG A 533 35.99 -7.04 -8.02
N VAL A 534 35.39 -8.06 -8.61
CA VAL A 534 34.46 -7.89 -9.74
C VAL A 534 33.13 -8.59 -9.41
N LEU A 535 32.03 -7.86 -9.56
CA LEU A 535 30.67 -8.38 -9.59
C LEU A 535 30.16 -8.24 -11.02
N LEU A 536 29.89 -9.37 -11.68
CA LEU A 536 29.28 -9.35 -13.00
C LEU A 536 27.77 -9.19 -12.86
N VAL A 537 27.18 -8.27 -13.62
CA VAL A 537 25.73 -8.06 -13.65
C VAL A 537 25.20 -8.55 -14.98
N ARG A 538 24.26 -9.50 -14.95
CA ARG A 538 23.47 -9.89 -16.13
C ARG A 538 22.50 -8.74 -16.43
N PRO A 539 22.63 -8.00 -17.55
CA PRO A 539 21.81 -6.81 -17.79
C PRO A 539 20.32 -7.15 -17.96
N SER A 540 19.45 -6.15 -17.82
CA SER A 540 18.00 -6.30 -18.01
C SER A 540 17.65 -6.88 -19.40
N PRO A 541 16.51 -7.59 -19.54
CA PRO A 541 16.09 -8.15 -20.82
C PRO A 541 15.72 -7.08 -21.85
N PHE A 542 15.65 -7.49 -23.12
CA PHE A 542 14.99 -6.70 -24.17
C PHE A 542 13.47 -6.94 -24.14
N GLY A 543 12.69 -5.89 -24.37
CA GLY A 543 11.26 -6.01 -24.65
C GLY A 543 10.97 -6.60 -26.04
N ASP A 544 11.93 -6.51 -26.96
CA ASP A 544 11.86 -7.11 -28.29
C ASP A 544 12.29 -8.58 -28.27
N ALA A 545 11.42 -9.48 -28.73
CA ALA A 545 11.62 -10.92 -28.62
C ALA A 545 12.80 -11.45 -29.46
N GLU A 546 13.09 -10.87 -30.63
CA GLU A 546 14.23 -11.31 -31.47
C GLU A 546 15.56 -10.91 -30.82
N LYS A 547 15.65 -9.66 -30.34
CA LYS A 547 16.82 -9.19 -29.60
C LYS A 547 17.01 -9.98 -28.32
N GLU A 548 15.94 -10.25 -27.58
CA GLU A 548 15.99 -11.03 -26.34
C GLU A 548 16.47 -12.47 -26.58
N ALA A 549 15.96 -13.14 -27.63
CA ALA A 549 16.41 -14.48 -28.00
C ALA A 549 17.91 -14.50 -28.32
N ARG A 550 18.40 -13.52 -29.06
CA ARG A 550 19.84 -13.36 -29.33
C ARG A 550 20.64 -13.00 -28.08
N PHE A 551 20.05 -12.23 -27.16
CA PHE A 551 20.74 -11.77 -25.96
C PHE A 551 21.13 -12.93 -25.03
N GLN A 552 20.40 -14.05 -25.09
CA GLN A 552 20.74 -15.28 -24.37
C GLN A 552 22.18 -15.75 -24.64
N ASP A 553 22.72 -15.57 -25.85
CA ASP A 553 24.09 -15.95 -26.17
C ASP A 553 25.13 -15.08 -25.43
N TYR A 554 24.83 -13.78 -25.24
CA TYR A 554 25.70 -12.85 -24.50
C TYR A 554 25.61 -13.08 -22.99
N LEU A 555 24.42 -13.41 -22.47
CA LEU A 555 24.24 -13.81 -21.08
C LEU A 555 25.01 -15.11 -20.79
N ALA A 556 24.99 -16.08 -21.72
CA ALA A 556 25.78 -17.30 -21.60
C ALA A 556 27.29 -17.02 -21.59
N VAL A 557 27.78 -16.02 -22.34
CA VAL A 557 29.17 -15.57 -22.24
C VAL A 557 29.49 -15.05 -20.83
N LEU A 558 28.63 -14.19 -20.26
CA LEU A 558 28.81 -13.68 -18.90
C LEU A 558 28.86 -14.82 -17.87
N ASP A 559 27.94 -15.79 -17.98
CA ASP A 559 27.91 -16.95 -17.10
C ASP A 559 29.19 -17.80 -17.21
N ARG A 560 29.68 -18.04 -18.44
CA ARG A 560 30.94 -18.78 -18.67
C ARG A 560 32.14 -18.06 -18.05
N VAL A 561 32.27 -16.75 -18.28
CA VAL A 561 33.40 -15.97 -17.75
C VAL A 561 33.32 -15.90 -16.22
N ALA A 562 32.11 -15.72 -15.66
CA ALA A 562 31.90 -15.75 -14.22
C ALA A 562 32.33 -17.08 -13.61
N ALA A 563 31.87 -18.20 -14.17
CA ALA A 563 32.21 -19.54 -13.71
C ALA A 563 33.72 -19.83 -13.81
N ALA A 564 34.34 -19.51 -14.94
CA ALA A 564 35.77 -19.72 -15.17
C ALA A 564 36.67 -18.93 -14.21
N ASN A 565 36.17 -17.81 -13.68
CA ASN A 565 36.91 -16.91 -12.80
C ASN A 565 36.44 -16.96 -11.33
N GLY A 566 35.40 -17.73 -11.00
CA GLY A 566 34.79 -17.77 -9.66
C GLY A 566 34.21 -16.43 -9.22
N LEU A 567 33.57 -15.70 -10.14
CA LEU A 567 33.00 -14.38 -9.86
C LEU A 567 31.56 -14.48 -9.36
N PRO A 568 31.14 -13.63 -8.41
CA PRO A 568 29.73 -13.46 -8.10
C PRO A 568 28.97 -12.84 -9.27
N VAL A 569 27.70 -13.23 -9.42
CA VAL A 569 26.79 -12.74 -10.46
C VAL A 569 25.55 -12.12 -9.82
N ALA A 570 25.22 -10.90 -10.25
CA ALA A 570 23.95 -10.25 -9.98
C ALA A 570 23.02 -10.45 -11.18
N ASP A 571 21.93 -11.21 -11.00
CA ASP A 571 20.99 -11.54 -12.08
C ASP A 571 19.86 -10.51 -12.20
N ALA A 572 20.14 -9.37 -12.83
CA ALA A 572 19.08 -8.38 -13.12
C ALA A 572 18.15 -8.88 -14.21
N HIS A 573 18.67 -9.61 -15.20
CA HIS A 573 17.87 -10.22 -16.27
C HIS A 573 16.68 -11.03 -15.74
N GLY A 574 16.96 -12.05 -14.92
CA GLY A 574 15.93 -12.93 -14.35
C GLY A 574 14.98 -12.19 -13.41
N LEU A 575 15.49 -11.23 -12.62
CA LEU A 575 14.65 -10.46 -11.70
C LEU A 575 13.68 -9.54 -12.43
N PHE A 576 14.10 -8.89 -13.53
CA PHE A 576 13.21 -8.10 -14.38
C PHE A 576 12.08 -8.96 -14.96
N GLN A 577 12.40 -10.16 -15.45
CA GLN A 577 11.39 -11.07 -15.98
C GLN A 577 10.40 -11.52 -14.90
N ALA A 578 10.87 -11.78 -13.68
CA ALA A 578 10.00 -12.11 -12.56
C ALA A 578 9.06 -10.95 -12.21
N TRP A 579 9.59 -9.73 -12.08
CA TRP A 579 8.80 -8.55 -11.74
C TRP A 579 7.76 -8.20 -12.81
N ALA A 580 8.10 -8.37 -14.09
CA ALA A 580 7.14 -8.21 -15.18
C ALA A 580 5.98 -9.21 -15.10
N LYS A 581 6.25 -10.47 -14.73
CA LYS A 581 5.19 -11.49 -14.52
C LYS A 581 4.27 -11.14 -13.35
N ASP A 582 4.80 -10.45 -12.34
CA ASP A 582 4.05 -9.96 -11.18
C ASP A 582 3.28 -8.65 -11.47
N GLY A 583 3.26 -8.19 -12.73
CA GLY A 583 2.52 -7.01 -13.18
C GLY A 583 3.23 -5.68 -12.92
N ARG A 584 4.52 -5.67 -12.58
CA ARG A 584 5.34 -4.44 -12.56
C ARG A 584 5.83 -4.09 -13.96
N GLU A 585 6.23 -2.82 -14.15
CA GLU A 585 6.72 -2.30 -15.43
C GLU A 585 8.19 -1.85 -15.32
N PRO A 586 9.15 -2.78 -15.21
CA PRO A 586 10.55 -2.42 -14.97
C PRO A 586 11.26 -1.87 -16.23
N LEU A 587 10.77 -2.18 -17.43
CA LEU A 587 11.26 -1.61 -18.68
C LEU A 587 10.43 -0.38 -19.08
N GLY A 588 11.09 0.61 -19.66
CA GLY A 588 10.49 1.78 -20.28
C GLY A 588 9.95 1.50 -21.68
N ALA A 589 9.36 2.53 -22.29
CA ALA A 589 8.64 2.42 -23.57
C ALA A 589 9.50 1.96 -24.75
N ASP A 590 10.82 2.17 -24.71
CA ASP A 590 11.74 1.72 -25.75
C ASP A 590 12.13 0.23 -25.64
N GLY A 591 11.69 -0.45 -24.58
CA GLY A 591 11.97 -1.85 -24.31
C GLY A 591 13.45 -2.15 -24.00
N ILE A 592 14.25 -1.13 -23.65
CA ILE A 592 15.67 -1.27 -23.29
C ILE A 592 15.96 -0.56 -21.98
N HIS A 593 15.67 0.74 -21.91
CA HIS A 593 15.93 1.54 -20.72
C HIS A 593 14.85 1.31 -19.67
N HIS A 594 15.15 1.68 -18.43
CA HIS A 594 14.32 1.30 -17.29
C HIS A 594 13.21 2.31 -17.02
N GLY A 595 12.14 1.84 -16.36
CA GLY A 595 11.23 2.66 -15.58
C GLY A 595 11.76 2.89 -14.15
N ARG A 596 10.98 3.57 -13.30
CA ARG A 596 11.28 3.70 -11.85
C ARG A 596 11.47 2.32 -11.20
N ASP A 597 10.59 1.38 -11.53
CA ASP A 597 10.65 -0.01 -11.06
C ASP A 597 11.92 -0.73 -11.54
N GLY A 598 12.43 -0.40 -12.72
CA GLY A 598 13.64 -1.00 -13.24
C GLY A 598 14.90 -0.55 -12.51
N PHE A 599 14.99 0.71 -12.08
CA PHE A 599 16.09 1.17 -11.22
C PHE A 599 16.07 0.47 -9.86
N GLU A 600 14.89 0.26 -9.28
CA GLU A 600 14.74 -0.53 -8.05
C GLU A 600 15.16 -1.99 -8.29
N CYS A 601 14.74 -2.58 -9.41
CA CYS A 601 15.06 -3.96 -9.78
C CYS A 601 16.56 -4.17 -10.00
N MET A 602 17.25 -3.26 -10.69
CA MET A 602 18.71 -3.28 -10.85
C MET A 602 19.42 -3.22 -9.50
N ALA A 603 19.01 -2.29 -8.62
CA ALA A 603 19.61 -2.16 -7.30
C ALA A 603 19.39 -3.40 -6.44
N ARG A 604 18.20 -3.99 -6.51
CA ARG A 604 17.87 -5.27 -5.87
C ARG A 604 18.76 -6.40 -6.39
N ALA A 605 18.94 -6.52 -7.71
CA ALA A 605 19.76 -7.55 -8.30
C ALA A 605 21.22 -7.45 -7.83
N VAL A 606 21.78 -6.23 -7.80
CA VAL A 606 23.13 -5.98 -7.28
C VAL A 606 23.22 -6.35 -5.80
N LEU A 607 22.28 -5.91 -4.95
CA LEU A 607 22.28 -6.29 -3.53
C LEU A 607 22.14 -7.81 -3.32
N ASN A 608 21.34 -8.50 -4.14
CA ASN A 608 21.24 -9.96 -4.12
C ASN A 608 22.58 -10.61 -4.47
N GLY A 609 23.27 -10.11 -5.52
CA GLY A 609 24.61 -10.57 -5.90
C GLY A 609 25.69 -10.29 -4.85
N LEU A 610 25.46 -9.30 -3.98
CA LEU A 610 26.28 -9.02 -2.79
C LEU A 610 25.90 -9.88 -1.57
N GLY A 611 24.92 -10.77 -1.67
CA GLY A 611 24.46 -11.62 -0.57
C GLY A 611 23.49 -10.94 0.40
N LEU A 612 22.88 -9.82 -0.01
CA LEU A 612 21.95 -9.01 0.79
C LEU A 612 20.51 -9.14 0.29
N ALA A 613 20.08 -10.37 0.02
CA ALA A 613 18.71 -10.65 -0.38
C ALA A 613 17.72 -10.21 0.74
N GLY A 614 16.66 -9.50 0.35
CA GLY A 614 15.59 -9.09 1.28
C GLY A 614 15.84 -7.81 2.09
N VAL A 615 17.02 -7.18 2.03
CA VAL A 615 17.24 -5.90 2.73
C VAL A 615 16.41 -4.78 2.09
N PRO A 616 15.71 -3.91 2.85
CA PRO A 616 14.99 -2.78 2.27
C PRO A 616 15.95 -1.82 1.54
N LEU A 617 15.54 -1.32 0.36
CA LEU A 617 16.32 -0.37 -0.44
C LEU A 617 16.12 1.06 0.06
N ASP A 618 17.21 1.82 0.19
CA ASP A 618 17.16 3.28 0.33
C ASP A 618 17.16 3.93 -1.06
N MET A 619 15.96 4.25 -1.55
CA MET A 619 15.76 4.86 -2.87
C MET A 619 15.88 6.40 -2.88
N LYS A 620 16.31 7.04 -1.78
CA LYS A 620 16.39 8.51 -1.76
C LYS A 620 17.62 8.98 -2.53
N ILE A 621 17.43 9.87 -3.50
CA ILE A 621 18.53 10.56 -4.17
C ILE A 621 19.03 11.69 -3.27
N ARG A 622 20.36 11.79 -3.16
CA ARG A 622 21.06 12.78 -2.34
C ARG A 622 22.19 13.40 -3.17
N PRO A 623 22.60 14.64 -2.85
CA PRO A 623 23.78 15.20 -3.47
C PRO A 623 25.01 14.33 -3.24
N TRP A 624 25.81 14.13 -4.28
CA TRP A 624 27.03 13.36 -4.14
C TRP A 624 28.07 14.14 -3.32
N PRO A 625 28.80 13.48 -2.40
CA PRO A 625 29.79 14.15 -1.57
C PRO A 625 30.87 14.88 -2.38
N GLY A 626 30.99 16.19 -2.12
CA GLY A 626 31.97 17.07 -2.75
C GLY A 626 31.48 17.84 -3.98
N LEU A 627 30.26 17.60 -4.44
CA LEU A 627 29.66 18.41 -5.52
C LEU A 627 29.25 19.79 -5.04
N LEU A 628 29.42 20.78 -5.93
CA LEU A 628 28.96 22.15 -5.73
C LEU A 628 27.48 22.21 -6.10
N THR A 629 26.63 22.60 -5.16
CA THR A 629 25.16 22.54 -5.33
C THR A 629 24.49 23.91 -5.32
N ALA A 630 25.18 24.95 -4.83
CA ALA A 630 24.66 26.32 -4.81
C ALA A 630 25.05 27.05 -6.09
N TRP A 631 24.19 26.96 -7.11
CA TRP A 631 24.40 27.59 -8.41
C TRP A 631 23.55 28.86 -8.58
N GLU A 632 24.05 29.78 -9.40
CA GLU A 632 23.27 30.75 -10.12
C GLU A 632 23.37 30.44 -11.62
N THR A 633 22.32 30.75 -12.38
CA THR A 633 22.24 30.52 -13.82
C THR A 633 22.08 31.86 -14.53
N ALA A 634 22.85 32.10 -15.58
CA ALA A 634 22.71 33.27 -16.45
C ALA A 634 21.61 33.08 -17.49
N ASP A 635 21.24 34.15 -18.20
CA ASP A 635 20.34 34.04 -19.34
C ASP A 635 21.01 33.26 -20.50
N PRO A 636 20.27 32.38 -21.21
CA PRO A 636 20.81 31.60 -22.31
C PRO A 636 21.33 32.46 -23.45
N VAL A 637 22.43 32.01 -24.08
CA VAL A 637 23.00 32.63 -25.29
C VAL A 637 22.88 31.69 -26.49
N PRO A 638 22.85 32.21 -27.73
CA PRO A 638 22.81 31.36 -28.92
C PRO A 638 24.04 30.44 -29.04
N ALA A 639 23.83 29.25 -29.60
CA ALA A 639 24.92 28.38 -30.00
C ALA A 639 25.86 29.09 -30.99
N GLY A 640 27.17 28.92 -30.82
CA GLY A 640 28.20 29.61 -31.60
C GLY A 640 28.75 30.89 -30.97
N THR A 641 28.11 31.42 -29.91
CA THR A 641 28.75 32.43 -29.06
C THR A 641 30.05 31.84 -28.45
N PRO A 642 31.11 32.62 -28.20
CA PRO A 642 32.30 32.12 -27.49
C PRO A 642 31.95 31.64 -26.08
N LEU A 643 32.48 30.48 -25.66
CA LEU A 643 32.23 29.84 -24.36
C LEU A 643 32.99 30.51 -23.19
N ASP A 644 33.04 31.85 -23.20
CA ASP A 644 33.72 32.70 -22.22
C ASP A 644 32.69 33.28 -21.23
N PRO A 645 32.92 33.17 -19.90
CA PRO A 645 32.05 33.74 -18.86
C PRO A 645 31.68 35.21 -19.06
N THR A 646 32.47 36.01 -19.79
CA THR A 646 32.14 37.43 -20.05
C THR A 646 30.86 37.63 -20.86
N ALA A 647 30.39 36.59 -21.57
CA ALA A 647 29.13 36.64 -22.31
C ALA A 647 27.89 36.46 -21.41
N ALA A 648 28.07 36.05 -20.15
CA ALA A 648 26.97 35.78 -19.23
C ALA A 648 26.38 37.06 -18.65
N THR A 649 25.06 37.22 -18.77
CA THR A 649 24.29 38.32 -18.17
C THR A 649 23.03 37.77 -17.50
N GLY A 650 22.36 38.58 -16.66
CA GLY A 650 21.06 38.18 -16.08
C GLY A 650 21.12 37.02 -15.06
N TRP A 651 22.17 36.97 -14.24
CA TRP A 651 22.32 35.95 -13.20
C TRP A 651 21.13 35.88 -12.24
N LYS A 652 20.61 34.68 -12.04
CA LYS A 652 19.51 34.38 -11.12
C LYS A 652 19.81 33.12 -10.30
N PRO A 653 19.27 33.00 -9.07
CA PRO A 653 19.39 31.78 -8.28
C PRO A 653 18.91 30.55 -9.04
N TYR A 654 19.64 29.44 -8.94
CA TYR A 654 19.25 28.16 -9.52
C TYR A 654 18.41 27.35 -8.51
N ASP A 655 17.13 27.19 -8.81
CA ASP A 655 16.21 26.43 -7.96
C ASP A 655 16.18 24.95 -8.37
N VAL A 656 16.98 24.15 -7.67
CA VAL A 656 17.07 22.69 -7.83
C VAL A 656 15.72 22.02 -7.58
N ALA A 657 14.96 22.47 -6.58
CA ALA A 657 13.69 21.85 -6.20
C ALA A 657 12.61 22.11 -7.27
N ALA A 658 12.52 23.35 -7.76
CA ALA A 658 11.60 23.71 -8.83
C ALA A 658 11.93 22.98 -10.14
N LEU A 659 13.22 22.82 -10.48
CA LEU A 659 13.61 22.02 -11.65
C LEU A 659 13.26 20.55 -11.45
N ALA A 660 13.68 19.93 -10.33
CA ALA A 660 13.43 18.52 -10.09
C ALA A 660 11.92 18.18 -10.10
N ALA A 661 11.07 19.08 -9.61
CA ALA A 661 9.61 18.90 -9.59
C ALA A 661 8.94 18.90 -10.98
N ARG A 662 9.53 19.58 -11.97
CA ARG A 662 8.99 19.63 -13.34
C ARG A 662 9.67 18.67 -14.32
N GLN A 663 10.79 18.08 -13.94
CA GLN A 663 11.49 17.08 -14.73
C GLN A 663 10.75 15.73 -14.73
N PRO A 664 10.78 14.98 -15.84
CA PRO A 664 10.36 13.59 -15.82
C PRO A 664 11.22 12.79 -14.85
N TRP A 665 10.68 11.67 -14.38
CA TRP A 665 11.27 10.86 -13.31
C TRP A 665 12.70 10.37 -13.60
N TRP A 666 13.11 10.26 -14.86
CA TRP A 666 14.46 9.85 -15.25
C TRP A 666 15.47 11.00 -15.23
N ASN A 667 15.03 12.25 -15.43
CA ASN A 667 15.90 13.43 -15.37
C ASN A 667 15.93 14.07 -13.98
N SER A 668 14.86 13.93 -13.19
CA SER A 668 14.76 14.54 -11.87
C SER A 668 15.87 14.14 -10.88
N PRO A 669 16.53 12.96 -10.96
CA PRO A 669 17.67 12.63 -10.12
C PRO A 669 18.91 13.49 -10.37
N PHE A 670 19.15 13.94 -11.61
CA PHE A 670 20.38 14.66 -11.95
C PHE A 670 20.60 15.94 -11.16
N PRO A 671 19.62 16.88 -11.06
CA PRO A 671 19.81 18.07 -10.25
C PRO A 671 19.85 17.75 -8.76
N LEU A 672 19.13 16.72 -8.31
CA LEU A 672 19.15 16.26 -6.91
C LEU A 672 20.49 15.65 -6.49
N ARG A 673 21.22 15.01 -7.42
CA ARG A 673 22.60 14.55 -7.22
C ARG A 673 23.59 15.71 -7.09
N GLY A 674 23.24 16.92 -7.52
CA GLY A 674 24.13 18.08 -7.56
C GLY A 674 24.59 18.45 -8.97
N GLY A 675 23.93 17.95 -10.01
CA GLY A 675 24.13 18.44 -11.37
C GLY A 675 23.50 19.82 -11.57
N TRP A 676 24.19 20.70 -12.28
CA TRP A 676 23.61 21.93 -12.77
C TRP A 676 23.05 21.70 -14.17
N MET A 677 21.75 21.95 -14.34
CA MET A 677 21.02 21.78 -15.60
C MET A 677 20.35 23.10 -15.99
N PRO A 678 20.92 23.87 -16.94
CA PRO A 678 20.32 25.12 -17.39
C PRO A 678 19.04 24.98 -18.21
N PHE A 679 18.76 23.79 -18.74
CA PHE A 679 17.58 23.50 -19.57
C PHE A 679 16.89 22.22 -19.13
N ASP A 680 15.66 22.03 -19.60
CA ASP A 680 14.90 20.83 -19.26
C ASP A 680 15.39 19.58 -19.99
N ASP A 681 15.98 19.78 -21.15
CA ASP A 681 16.55 18.76 -22.03
C ASP A 681 17.71 19.40 -22.81
N VAL A 682 18.42 18.60 -23.60
CA VAL A 682 19.49 19.05 -24.48
C VAL A 682 19.00 20.18 -25.39
N ASN A 683 19.67 21.32 -25.33
CA ASN A 683 19.36 22.46 -26.17
C ASN A 683 20.42 22.63 -27.28
N PRO A 684 20.15 22.23 -28.54
CA PRO A 684 21.13 22.38 -29.61
C PRO A 684 21.29 23.82 -30.10
N LYS A 685 20.39 24.74 -29.71
CA LYS A 685 20.34 26.12 -30.23
C LYS A 685 20.94 27.13 -29.27
N GLN A 686 21.09 26.78 -28.01
CA GLN A 686 21.54 27.68 -26.96
C GLN A 686 22.38 26.92 -25.94
N TYR A 687 23.22 27.65 -25.24
CA TYR A 687 23.82 27.17 -24.00
C TYR A 687 23.70 28.27 -22.94
N ALA A 688 23.93 27.94 -21.68
CA ALA A 688 23.91 28.90 -20.60
C ALA A 688 25.19 28.81 -19.77
N TYR A 689 25.31 29.75 -18.83
CA TYR A 689 26.40 29.81 -17.87
C TYR A 689 25.84 29.59 -16.47
N GLY A 690 26.54 28.79 -15.69
CA GLY A 690 26.28 28.55 -14.28
C GLY A 690 27.46 29.08 -13.49
N ARG A 691 27.23 29.81 -12.40
CA ARG A 691 28.30 30.20 -11.48
C ARG A 691 28.04 29.66 -10.10
N THR A 692 29.10 29.27 -9.43
CA THR A 692 29.12 28.83 -8.05
C THR A 692 30.47 29.23 -7.46
N GLY A 693 30.73 28.86 -6.22
CA GLY A 693 32.06 29.05 -5.67
C GLY A 693 32.36 28.12 -4.52
N PHE A 694 33.65 27.99 -4.28
CA PHE A 694 34.23 27.10 -3.29
C PHE A 694 35.17 27.91 -2.39
N ASP A 695 34.95 27.81 -1.08
CA ASP A 695 35.78 28.47 -0.08
C ASP A 695 36.89 27.51 0.36
N ALA A 696 38.05 27.66 -0.28
CA ALA A 696 39.20 26.79 -0.04
C ALA A 696 39.83 27.11 1.33
N PRO A 697 39.96 26.13 2.24
CA PRO A 697 40.50 26.38 3.59
C PRO A 697 41.97 26.84 3.55
N THR A 698 42.74 26.35 2.58
CA THR A 698 44.13 26.71 2.34
C THR A 698 44.36 26.93 0.85
N ALA A 699 45.32 27.79 0.49
CA ALA A 699 45.80 27.89 -0.88
C ALA A 699 46.57 26.61 -1.26
N GLY A 700 46.44 26.15 -2.50
CA GLY A 700 47.12 24.95 -2.97
C GLY A 700 46.35 24.22 -4.07
N ASP A 701 46.77 23.00 -4.36
CA ASP A 701 46.20 22.18 -5.43
C ASP A 701 44.97 21.39 -4.94
N TYR A 702 43.91 21.48 -5.73
CA TYR A 702 42.64 20.78 -5.54
C TYR A 702 42.33 19.97 -6.80
N GLU A 703 41.65 18.85 -6.62
CA GLU A 703 41.08 18.05 -7.70
C GLU A 703 39.67 18.56 -7.99
N LEU A 704 39.44 19.03 -9.21
CA LEU A 704 38.11 19.18 -9.77
C LEU A 704 37.64 17.85 -10.34
N GLN A 705 36.46 17.41 -9.91
CA GLN A 705 35.73 16.30 -10.50
C GLN A 705 34.68 16.88 -11.41
N VAL A 706 34.77 16.59 -12.70
CA VAL A 706 33.90 17.18 -13.72
C VAL A 706 33.34 16.10 -14.63
N GLY A 707 32.10 16.32 -15.06
CA GLY A 707 31.42 15.47 -16.01
C GLY A 707 30.08 16.04 -16.41
N GLY A 708 29.37 15.35 -17.29
CA GLY A 708 28.16 15.85 -17.92
C GLY A 708 28.15 15.54 -19.41
N SER A 709 26.98 15.63 -20.01
CA SER A 709 26.75 15.31 -21.42
C SER A 709 25.49 16.05 -21.87
N PRO A 710 25.31 16.36 -23.18
CA PRO A 710 26.30 16.33 -24.24
C PRO A 710 27.11 17.62 -24.31
N ASN A 711 28.06 17.69 -25.24
CA ASN A 711 28.90 18.88 -25.45
C ASN A 711 28.06 20.07 -26.00
N PRO A 712 28.49 21.32 -25.76
CA PRO A 712 29.72 21.72 -25.05
C PRO A 712 29.60 21.64 -23.52
N GLN A 713 30.69 21.27 -22.84
CA GLN A 713 30.86 21.55 -21.42
C GLN A 713 32.20 22.25 -21.17
N VAL A 714 32.21 23.34 -20.40
CA VAL A 714 33.44 24.07 -20.06
C VAL A 714 33.40 24.46 -18.59
N VAL A 715 34.55 24.42 -17.92
CA VAL A 715 34.71 24.91 -16.54
C VAL A 715 35.84 25.93 -16.48
N TRP A 716 35.52 27.05 -15.85
CA TRP A 716 36.41 28.15 -15.57
C TRP A 716 36.58 28.30 -14.07
N VAL A 717 37.79 28.60 -13.61
CA VAL A 717 38.10 28.90 -12.21
C VAL A 717 38.78 30.26 -12.16
N ASN A 718 38.20 31.21 -11.42
CA ASN A 718 38.71 32.57 -11.28
C ASN A 718 39.08 33.23 -12.63
N GLY A 719 38.26 33.03 -13.66
CA GLY A 719 38.48 33.59 -15.01
C GLY A 719 39.45 32.81 -15.91
N VAL A 720 39.99 31.68 -15.47
CA VAL A 720 40.87 30.81 -16.28
C VAL A 720 40.12 29.55 -16.69
N LYS A 721 40.10 29.22 -18.00
CA LYS A 721 39.53 27.96 -18.49
C LYS A 721 40.41 26.80 -18.04
N VAL A 722 39.89 25.94 -17.18
CA VAL A 722 40.63 24.80 -16.63
C VAL A 722 40.23 23.47 -17.27
N TRP A 723 39.03 23.39 -17.84
CA TRP A 723 38.54 22.16 -18.47
C TRP A 723 37.54 22.44 -19.59
N GLU A 724 37.56 21.59 -20.61
CA GLU A 724 36.63 21.57 -21.73
C GLU A 724 36.39 20.10 -22.12
N GLY A 725 35.12 19.69 -22.17
CA GLY A 725 34.71 18.33 -22.49
C GLY A 725 35.13 17.93 -23.91
N ARG A 726 35.89 16.84 -24.03
CA ARG A 726 36.43 16.36 -25.32
C ARG A 726 35.64 15.20 -25.94
N ARG A 727 34.73 14.60 -25.16
CA ARG A 727 33.89 13.47 -25.55
C ARG A 727 32.56 13.54 -24.78
N ALA A 728 31.64 12.63 -25.08
CA ALA A 728 30.52 12.38 -24.18
C ALA A 728 31.07 11.83 -22.86
N ASN A 729 30.91 12.59 -21.77
CA ASN A 729 31.52 12.34 -20.47
C ASN A 729 30.53 11.68 -19.49
N GLY A 730 29.45 11.10 -20.00
CA GLY A 730 28.41 10.46 -19.18
C GLY A 730 27.61 11.44 -18.32
N TYR A 731 26.59 10.90 -17.66
CA TYR A 731 25.64 11.58 -16.78
C TYR A 731 26.09 11.57 -15.31
N HIS A 732 27.40 11.72 -15.07
CA HIS A 732 28.02 11.60 -13.75
C HIS A 732 29.27 12.50 -13.57
N PRO A 733 29.70 12.82 -12.33
CA PRO A 733 30.84 13.72 -12.07
C PRO A 733 32.24 13.09 -12.19
N ASN A 734 32.37 11.77 -12.32
CA ASN A 734 33.68 11.10 -12.29
C ASN A 734 34.36 10.95 -13.67
N ALA A 735 33.90 11.68 -14.68
CA ALA A 735 34.35 11.49 -16.05
C ALA A 735 35.79 11.95 -16.26
N ASP A 736 36.12 13.15 -15.76
CA ASP A 736 37.47 13.71 -15.79
C ASP A 736 37.84 14.26 -14.41
N ARG A 737 39.15 14.24 -14.12
CA ARG A 737 39.77 14.81 -12.92
C ARG A 737 40.83 15.82 -13.34
N VAL A 738 40.68 17.06 -12.90
CA VAL A 738 41.58 18.15 -13.26
C VAL A 738 42.19 18.74 -12.01
N THR A 739 43.52 18.82 -11.94
CA THR A 739 44.19 19.55 -10.86
C THR A 739 44.12 21.04 -11.14
N VAL A 740 43.64 21.81 -10.17
CA VAL A 740 43.57 23.27 -10.21
C VAL A 740 44.19 23.86 -8.94
N THR A 741 44.87 24.98 -9.07
CA THR A 741 45.39 25.72 -7.92
C THR A 741 44.37 26.74 -7.46
N LEU A 742 43.91 26.62 -6.21
CA LEU A 742 42.94 27.52 -5.61
C LEU A 742 43.62 28.47 -4.63
N ARG A 743 43.11 29.71 -4.54
CA ARG A 743 43.52 30.66 -3.49
C ARG A 743 42.79 30.33 -2.19
N GLN A 744 43.38 30.68 -1.05
CA GLN A 744 42.67 30.60 0.24
C GLN A 744 41.43 31.50 0.20
N GLY A 745 40.30 31.01 0.72
CA GLY A 745 39.00 31.71 0.67
C GLY A 745 38.23 31.45 -0.63
N ARG A 746 37.40 32.41 -1.03
CA ARG A 746 36.42 32.23 -2.12
C ARG A 746 37.09 32.12 -3.49
N ASN A 747 36.84 31.02 -4.18
CA ASN A 747 37.15 30.80 -5.59
C ASN A 747 35.86 30.76 -6.39
N GLU A 748 35.79 31.52 -7.47
CA GLU A 748 34.65 31.50 -8.39
C GLU A 748 34.84 30.36 -9.40
N ILE A 749 33.77 29.61 -9.62
CA ILE A 749 33.72 28.50 -10.57
C ILE A 749 32.55 28.76 -11.52
N VAL A 750 32.83 28.84 -12.81
CA VAL A 750 31.81 29.06 -13.85
C VAL A 750 31.77 27.86 -14.79
N GLY A 751 30.60 27.24 -14.90
CA GLY A 751 30.30 26.18 -15.83
C GLY A 751 29.57 26.70 -17.07
N VAL A 752 29.80 26.08 -18.22
CA VAL A 752 29.05 26.33 -19.46
C VAL A 752 28.49 25.00 -19.94
N SER A 753 27.19 24.95 -20.23
CA SER A 753 26.57 23.73 -20.77
C SER A 753 25.29 24.03 -21.55
N ASN A 754 24.97 23.17 -22.52
CA ASN A 754 23.71 23.15 -23.23
C ASN A 754 22.70 22.13 -22.69
N PHE A 755 23.06 21.36 -21.66
CA PHE A 755 22.13 20.48 -20.97
C PHE A 755 22.43 20.35 -19.49
N MET A 756 23.61 19.81 -19.17
CA MET A 756 24.02 19.59 -17.79
C MET A 756 25.53 19.63 -17.59
N LEU A 757 25.94 19.85 -16.34
CA LEU A 757 27.32 19.78 -15.88
C LEU A 757 27.34 19.43 -14.40
N PHE A 758 28.24 18.54 -14.01
CA PHE A 758 28.59 18.29 -12.62
C PHE A 758 29.97 18.85 -12.34
N VAL A 759 30.11 19.56 -11.21
CA VAL A 759 31.41 20.03 -10.73
C VAL A 759 31.53 19.75 -9.24
N GLY A 760 32.59 19.05 -8.85
CA GLY A 760 32.97 18.84 -7.47
C GLY A 760 34.39 19.28 -7.21
N VAL A 761 34.71 19.57 -5.95
CA VAL A 761 36.05 19.98 -5.51
C VAL A 761 36.48 19.09 -4.36
N ARG A 762 37.70 18.56 -4.45
CA ARG A 762 38.33 17.80 -3.36
C ARG A 762 39.76 18.28 -3.15
N ALA A 763 40.21 18.36 -1.90
CA ALA A 763 41.61 18.62 -1.60
C ALA A 763 42.47 17.45 -2.09
N VAL A 764 43.56 17.75 -2.81
CA VAL A 764 44.58 16.75 -3.12
C VAL A 764 45.34 16.50 -1.82
N LYS A 765 45.30 15.25 -1.32
CA LYS A 765 46.04 14.85 -0.12
C LYS A 765 47.48 14.53 -0.43
#